data_AF-A0A2E7SR11-F1
#
_entry.id   AF-A0A2E7SR11-F1
#
_cell.length_a   1.000
_cell.length_b   1.000
_cell.length_c   1.000
_cell.angle_alpha   90.00
_cell.angle_beta   90.00
_cell.angle_gamma   90.00
#
_symmetry.space_group_name_H-M   'P 1'
#
loop_
_entity.id
_entity.type
_entity.pdbx_description
1 polymer ?
#
loop_
_entity_poly.entity_id
_entity_poly.type
_entity_poly.pdbx_seq_one_letter_code
_entity_poly.pdbx_strand_id
1 'polypeptide(L)'
;MAFLRIYDQVANVVKSGGKTRRAAKMNTIRDWHGDIEEFIDAKQIEEKKAWALIEQGYDGSYNGDAYGSVMYQNENLSVRVSDEFMQSALEGGNWWTRAVTTGDKLEKKDAGNLLNKISEGTWVCGDPGVQYDGAIQKWHTCKGTEQIHSTNPCSEYVFLNNTACNLASLNLMRFKREDGGFDVKRFKAAVRVFITAQEILVDNASYPTQPIAENSHIFRTLGLGYANLGSLVMSYGLPYDSDEGRALAGAITSIMTGHAYEQSAELAAAKGAFPGYRDSSCVNVTKPLAKDNVQSMRGVMQLHRDAVEDIQSSKEYGYLKDAARECWDAALAKGDANGYRNAQVSVLAPTGTIAFLMDCDTTGIEPDIALVKYKLLAGGGTLKIVNRTVPDALNRLGYSDDEIKNIVAHVEEFDTIEDVKEDGETRKSGLKPDHLDVFDCAFKPFRGERSIHYMAHLKMMAAAQPFISGAISKTVNLPRECTVEDITDAYVQAWKLGLKCVAIYRDGSKRSQPLNTAKTGEGTEEDSAPAVDERIQELEEQLVGLQKQIDQPLRRRLPETRTAVTHKFDIAGHEGYLTIGLFEDGTPGEMFITMAKEGSTIGGLMDSVAALTSISLQYGVPLDALVRKFSHQRFEPSGFTKNPQIGRASSIIDYVFRWMGSQFIPGFIEKSRGNGSGQQELNIPGLQEQQAKRLNKPVVELPVAGSDGESIAHASTQAHEHSHEGSAISQSVAHFMEDAPTCPTCGNVTVRNGACFKCLNCGESLGCS
;
A
#
# COMPACT_ATOMS: atom_id res chain seq x y z
N MET A 1 6.73 -27.57 -8.78
CA MET A 1 5.98 -26.46 -9.44
C MET A 1 4.43 -26.47 -9.35
N ALA A 2 3.72 -27.61 -9.47
CA ALA A 2 2.24 -27.61 -9.55
C ALA A 2 1.51 -26.90 -8.37
N PHE A 3 2.01 -27.06 -7.15
CA PHE A 3 1.45 -26.36 -5.97
C PHE A 3 1.57 -24.84 -6.06
N LEU A 4 2.65 -24.33 -6.65
CA LEU A 4 2.87 -22.89 -6.81
C LEU A 4 1.77 -22.27 -7.68
N ARG A 5 1.38 -22.94 -8.77
CA ARG A 5 0.26 -22.52 -9.62
C ARG A 5 -1.07 -22.45 -8.86
N ILE A 6 -1.33 -23.42 -7.99
CA ILE A 6 -2.54 -23.40 -7.14
C ILE A 6 -2.52 -22.17 -6.24
N TYR A 7 -1.37 -21.89 -5.62
CA TYR A 7 -1.22 -20.76 -4.72
C TYR A 7 -1.34 -19.39 -5.41
N ASP A 8 -0.78 -19.23 -6.60
CA ASP A 8 -0.96 -18.03 -7.42
C ASP A 8 -2.45 -17.79 -7.73
N GLN A 9 -3.20 -18.84 -8.06
CA GLN A 9 -4.65 -18.73 -8.28
C GLN A 9 -5.42 -18.40 -6.99
N VAL A 10 -5.01 -18.95 -5.84
CA VAL A 10 -5.60 -18.56 -4.55
C VAL A 10 -5.37 -17.06 -4.28
N ALA A 11 -4.16 -16.55 -4.53
CA ALA A 11 -3.85 -15.13 -4.35
C ALA A 11 -4.62 -14.21 -5.34
N ASN A 12 -4.90 -14.71 -6.54
CA ASN A 12 -5.75 -14.02 -7.51
C ASN A 12 -7.22 -13.92 -7.04
N VAL A 13 -7.76 -15.00 -6.48
CA VAL A 13 -9.16 -15.08 -6.05
C VAL A 13 -9.41 -14.32 -4.75
N VAL A 14 -8.50 -14.42 -3.77
CA VAL A 14 -8.62 -13.76 -2.46
C VAL A 14 -8.18 -12.30 -2.59
N LYS A 15 -9.13 -11.38 -2.72
CA LYS A 15 -8.88 -9.93 -2.82
C LYS A 15 -9.27 -9.20 -1.53
N SER A 16 -8.46 -8.22 -1.11
CA SER A 16 -8.73 -7.42 0.09
C SER A 16 -9.51 -6.14 -0.29
N GLY A 17 -10.61 -5.85 0.41
CA GLY A 17 -11.33 -4.56 0.29
C GLY A 17 -12.18 -4.35 -0.97
N GLY A 18 -12.58 -5.42 -1.68
CA GLY A 18 -13.38 -5.33 -2.92
C GLY A 18 -12.58 -5.69 -4.18
N LYS A 19 -13.06 -5.27 -5.36
CA LYS A 19 -12.49 -5.66 -6.67
C LYS A 19 -11.04 -5.18 -6.91
N THR A 20 -10.50 -4.28 -6.10
CA THR A 20 -9.36 -3.42 -6.49
C THR A 20 -7.98 -3.78 -5.92
N ARG A 21 -7.85 -4.64 -4.87
CA ARG A 21 -6.54 -4.98 -4.28
C ARG A 21 -6.30 -6.49 -4.21
N ARG A 22 -5.32 -6.99 -4.97
CA ARG A 22 -4.88 -8.40 -4.96
C ARG A 22 -4.28 -8.75 -3.60
N ALA A 23 -4.33 -10.03 -3.20
CA ALA A 23 -3.54 -10.49 -2.07
C ALA A 23 -2.04 -10.35 -2.37
N ALA A 24 -1.26 -9.98 -1.36
CA ALA A 24 0.19 -9.96 -1.45
C ALA A 24 0.72 -11.27 -0.84
N LYS A 25 1.39 -12.08 -1.66
CA LYS A 25 2.04 -13.33 -1.26
C LYS A 25 3.46 -13.37 -1.78
N MET A 26 4.37 -14.00 -1.03
CA MET A 26 5.70 -14.35 -1.50
C MET A 26 5.94 -15.85 -1.29
N ASN A 27 6.62 -16.48 -2.24
CA ASN A 27 7.13 -17.84 -2.10
C ASN A 27 8.65 -17.80 -2.07
N THR A 28 9.23 -18.58 -1.18
CA THR A 28 10.68 -18.72 -1.07
C THR A 28 11.08 -20.17 -1.26
N ILE A 29 12.11 -20.40 -2.06
CA ILE A 29 12.74 -21.71 -2.22
C ILE A 29 14.20 -21.64 -1.79
N ARG A 30 14.76 -22.73 -1.25
CA ARG A 30 16.18 -22.80 -0.89
C ARG A 30 17.01 -23.18 -2.12
N ASP A 31 18.24 -22.66 -2.18
CA ASP A 31 19.19 -22.86 -3.28
C ASP A 31 19.47 -24.34 -3.63
N TRP A 32 19.38 -25.25 -2.65
CA TRP A 32 19.60 -26.69 -2.83
C TRP A 32 18.33 -27.48 -3.15
N HIS A 33 17.16 -26.87 -3.28
CA HIS A 33 15.93 -27.61 -3.56
C HIS A 33 15.95 -28.26 -4.95
N GLY A 34 15.35 -29.44 -5.12
CA GLY A 34 15.26 -30.14 -6.43
C GLY A 34 14.70 -29.26 -7.56
N ASP A 35 13.54 -28.64 -7.31
CA ASP A 35 12.85 -27.74 -8.25
C ASP A 35 13.49 -26.33 -8.40
N ILE A 36 14.70 -26.06 -7.87
CA ILE A 36 15.27 -24.68 -7.84
C ILE A 36 15.30 -24.01 -9.21
N GLU A 37 15.71 -24.76 -10.24
CA GLU A 37 15.89 -24.22 -11.57
C GLU A 37 14.56 -23.87 -12.25
N GLU A 38 13.55 -24.76 -12.15
CA GLU A 38 12.21 -24.47 -12.63
C GLU A 38 11.58 -23.28 -11.89
N PHE A 39 11.86 -23.14 -10.59
CA PHE A 39 11.35 -22.03 -9.78
C PHE A 39 11.93 -20.68 -10.23
N ILE A 40 13.24 -20.63 -10.51
CA ILE A 40 13.91 -19.42 -11.02
C ILE A 40 13.33 -19.02 -12.38
N ASP A 41 13.14 -19.98 -13.28
CA ASP A 41 12.68 -19.73 -14.65
C ASP A 41 11.17 -19.42 -14.72
N ALA A 42 10.42 -19.70 -13.65
CA ALA A 42 8.96 -19.68 -13.64
C ALA A 42 8.36 -18.34 -14.11
N LYS A 43 8.75 -17.24 -13.48
CA LYS A 43 8.12 -15.93 -13.72
C LYS A 43 8.63 -15.28 -14.99
N GLN A 44 9.92 -15.44 -15.32
CA GLN A 44 10.47 -14.92 -16.57
C GLN A 44 9.85 -15.57 -17.81
N ILE A 45 9.51 -16.87 -17.75
CA ILE A 45 8.82 -17.56 -18.85
C ILE A 45 7.40 -17.01 -19.02
N GLU A 46 6.67 -16.80 -17.92
CA GLU A 46 5.32 -16.22 -17.97
C GLU A 46 5.32 -14.75 -18.40
N GLU A 47 6.35 -13.98 -18.02
CA GLU A 47 6.53 -12.60 -18.46
C GLU A 47 6.74 -12.51 -19.98
N LYS A 48 7.58 -13.39 -20.54
CA LYS A 48 7.77 -13.50 -22.01
C LYS A 48 6.47 -13.83 -22.75
N LYS A 49 5.57 -14.61 -22.14
CA LYS A 49 4.22 -14.88 -22.70
C LYS A 49 3.34 -13.63 -22.65
N ALA A 50 3.36 -12.89 -21.55
CA ALA A 50 2.61 -11.64 -21.44
C ALA A 50 3.07 -10.62 -22.49
N TRP A 51 4.38 -10.50 -22.73
CA TRP A 51 4.92 -9.63 -23.78
C TRP A 51 4.45 -10.04 -25.17
N ALA A 52 4.47 -11.34 -25.48
CA ALA A 52 3.95 -11.84 -26.75
C ALA A 52 2.45 -11.54 -26.92
N LEU A 53 1.65 -11.60 -25.85
CA LEU A 53 0.24 -11.20 -25.89
C LEU A 53 0.08 -9.69 -26.12
N ILE A 54 0.87 -8.86 -25.44
CA ILE A 54 0.85 -7.40 -25.63
C ILE A 54 1.21 -7.04 -27.07
N GLU A 55 2.21 -7.69 -27.64
CA GLU A 55 2.64 -7.50 -29.04
C GLU A 55 1.56 -7.92 -30.05
N GLN A 56 0.61 -8.77 -29.65
CA GLN A 56 -0.57 -9.13 -30.45
C GLN A 56 -1.79 -8.23 -30.17
N GLY A 57 -1.63 -7.16 -29.38
CA GLY A 57 -2.66 -6.15 -29.12
C GLY A 57 -3.54 -6.40 -27.88
N TYR A 58 -3.20 -7.37 -27.03
CA TYR A 58 -3.90 -7.54 -25.75
C TYR A 58 -3.53 -6.43 -24.76
N ASP A 59 -4.47 -6.05 -23.89
CA ASP A 59 -4.25 -5.00 -22.89
C ASP A 59 -3.09 -5.36 -21.93
N GLY A 60 -2.02 -4.58 -22.02
CA GLY A 60 -0.82 -4.68 -21.18
C GLY A 60 -0.91 -3.91 -19.86
N SER A 61 -2.06 -3.30 -19.55
CA SER A 61 -2.28 -2.67 -18.25
C SER A 61 -2.14 -3.69 -17.10
N TYR A 62 -1.87 -3.20 -15.89
CA TYR A 62 -1.65 -4.06 -14.72
C TYR A 62 -2.82 -5.03 -14.42
N ASN A 63 -4.05 -4.69 -14.84
CA ASN A 63 -5.23 -5.55 -14.76
C ASN A 63 -5.76 -5.98 -16.13
N GLY A 64 -4.98 -5.79 -17.18
CA GLY A 64 -5.32 -6.14 -18.55
C GLY A 64 -5.23 -7.64 -18.82
N ASP A 65 -5.82 -8.05 -19.93
CA ASP A 65 -5.97 -9.46 -20.30
C ASP A 65 -4.62 -10.19 -20.47
N ALA A 66 -3.56 -9.48 -20.90
CA ALA A 66 -2.24 -10.08 -21.07
C ALA A 66 -1.67 -10.57 -19.74
N TYR A 67 -1.64 -9.70 -18.72
CA TYR A 67 -1.15 -10.06 -17.39
C TYR A 67 -2.15 -10.89 -16.57
N GLY A 68 -3.44 -10.81 -16.89
CA GLY A 68 -4.49 -11.61 -16.24
C GLY A 68 -4.53 -13.09 -16.66
N SER A 69 -3.92 -13.44 -17.80
CA SER A 69 -3.95 -14.79 -18.38
C SER A 69 -2.70 -15.62 -18.14
N VAL A 70 -1.62 -15.02 -17.63
CA VAL A 70 -0.36 -15.69 -17.30
C VAL A 70 -0.25 -16.03 -15.81
N MET A 71 0.63 -16.96 -15.47
CA MET A 71 0.80 -17.44 -14.09
C MET A 71 1.86 -16.64 -13.30
N TYR A 72 1.83 -16.78 -11.98
CA TYR A 72 2.82 -16.26 -11.02
C TYR A 72 2.91 -14.73 -10.93
N GLN A 73 1.90 -14.02 -11.44
CA GLN A 73 1.81 -12.56 -11.36
C GLN A 73 1.16 -12.06 -10.06
N ASN A 74 0.60 -12.97 -9.25
CA ASN A 74 -0.05 -12.64 -7.97
C ASN A 74 0.81 -12.97 -6.76
N GLU A 75 2.09 -13.30 -7.00
CA GLU A 75 3.05 -13.64 -5.98
C GLU A 75 4.46 -13.15 -6.34
N ASN A 76 5.23 -12.83 -5.31
CA ASN A 76 6.65 -12.54 -5.42
C ASN A 76 7.43 -13.84 -5.26
N LEU A 77 8.49 -14.02 -6.03
CA LEU A 77 9.37 -15.18 -5.93
C LEU A 77 10.70 -14.76 -5.31
N SER A 78 11.24 -15.59 -4.42
CA SER A 78 12.57 -15.35 -3.86
C SER A 78 13.35 -16.65 -3.70
N VAL A 79 14.66 -16.56 -3.92
CA VAL A 79 15.59 -17.65 -3.63
C VAL A 79 16.32 -17.34 -2.34
N ARG A 80 16.31 -18.30 -1.41
CA ARG A 80 17.10 -18.26 -0.19
C ARG A 80 18.41 -19.00 -0.40
N VAL A 81 19.50 -18.25 -0.40
CA VAL A 81 20.86 -18.74 -0.69
C VAL A 81 21.67 -18.90 0.58
N SER A 82 22.40 -20.01 0.67
CA SER A 82 23.41 -20.26 1.71
C SER A 82 24.75 -19.60 1.38
N ASP A 83 25.58 -19.38 2.41
CA ASP A 83 26.96 -18.89 2.21
C ASP A 83 27.79 -19.89 1.39
N GLU A 84 27.55 -21.19 1.57
CA GLU A 84 28.19 -22.27 0.81
C GLU A 84 27.81 -22.19 -0.68
N PHE A 85 26.54 -21.92 -1.01
CA PHE A 85 26.11 -21.70 -2.39
C PHE A 85 26.79 -20.49 -3.01
N MET A 86 26.79 -19.35 -2.30
CA MET A 86 27.39 -18.11 -2.80
C MET A 86 28.90 -18.28 -3.05
N GLN A 87 29.61 -18.94 -2.13
CA GLN A 87 31.02 -19.25 -2.31
C GLN A 87 31.24 -20.18 -3.51
N SER A 88 30.46 -21.26 -3.62
CA SER A 88 30.52 -22.19 -4.75
C SER A 88 30.23 -21.49 -6.08
N ALA A 89 29.29 -20.54 -6.13
CA ALA A 89 28.96 -19.81 -7.35
C ALA A 89 30.11 -18.93 -7.84
N LEU A 90 30.86 -18.31 -6.91
CA LEU A 90 32.03 -17.48 -7.23
C LEU A 90 33.26 -18.29 -7.63
N GLU A 91 33.42 -19.48 -7.06
CA GLU A 91 34.58 -20.35 -7.30
C GLU A 91 34.39 -21.29 -8.51
N GLY A 92 33.25 -21.23 -9.20
CA GLY A 92 32.92 -22.15 -10.30
C GLY A 92 32.70 -23.58 -9.83
N GLY A 93 32.17 -23.73 -8.61
CA GLY A 93 31.91 -25.00 -7.95
C GLY A 93 30.59 -25.64 -8.35
N ASN A 94 30.51 -26.96 -8.13
CA ASN A 94 29.28 -27.72 -8.36
C ASN A 94 28.33 -27.64 -7.16
N TRP A 95 27.03 -27.56 -7.44
CA TRP A 95 25.96 -27.56 -6.43
C TRP A 95 25.11 -28.83 -6.51
N TRP A 96 24.91 -29.51 -5.38
CA TRP A 96 24.01 -30.67 -5.33
C TRP A 96 22.64 -30.25 -4.83
N THR A 97 21.61 -30.47 -5.65
CA THR A 97 20.23 -30.39 -5.17
C THR A 97 19.90 -31.59 -4.29
N ARG A 98 18.91 -31.43 -3.42
CA ARG A 98 18.57 -32.41 -2.39
C ARG A 98 17.06 -32.59 -2.26
N ALA A 99 16.64 -33.81 -1.95
CA ALA A 99 15.28 -34.10 -1.56
C ALA A 99 14.99 -33.50 -0.19
N VAL A 100 13.90 -32.76 -0.05
CA VAL A 100 13.53 -32.09 1.23
C VAL A 100 13.24 -33.10 2.34
N THR A 101 12.65 -34.26 2.00
CA THR A 101 12.22 -35.27 2.98
C THR A 101 13.34 -36.20 3.44
N THR A 102 14.26 -36.58 2.55
CA THR A 102 15.33 -37.56 2.86
C THR A 102 16.70 -36.92 2.99
N GLY A 103 16.91 -35.74 2.40
CA GLY A 103 18.22 -35.09 2.31
C GLY A 103 19.14 -35.69 1.24
N ASP A 104 18.67 -36.70 0.50
CA ASP A 104 19.45 -37.38 -0.52
C ASP A 104 19.80 -36.43 -1.66
N LYS A 105 21.01 -36.60 -2.20
CA LYS A 105 21.45 -35.87 -3.40
C LYS A 105 20.58 -36.26 -4.59
N LEU A 106 20.08 -35.26 -5.28
CA LEU A 106 19.34 -35.40 -6.51
C LEU A 106 20.27 -35.09 -7.68
N GLU A 107 20.14 -33.90 -8.26
CA GLU A 107 20.87 -33.48 -9.44
C GLU A 107 22.09 -32.64 -9.07
N LYS A 108 23.15 -32.83 -9.85
CA LYS A 108 24.34 -32.00 -9.77
C LYS A 108 24.17 -30.84 -10.76
N LYS A 109 24.24 -29.60 -10.26
CA LYS A 109 24.11 -28.36 -11.01
C LYS A 109 25.38 -27.53 -10.92
N ASP A 110 25.52 -26.53 -11.76
CA ASP A 110 26.59 -25.54 -11.67
C ASP A 110 26.10 -24.33 -10.85
N ALA A 111 26.82 -23.98 -9.78
CA ALA A 111 26.37 -22.92 -8.87
C ALA A 111 26.41 -21.53 -9.54
N GLY A 112 27.41 -21.27 -10.38
CA GLY A 112 27.55 -20.02 -11.12
C GLY A 112 26.43 -19.82 -12.14
N ASN A 113 26.06 -20.88 -12.86
CA ASN A 113 24.93 -20.88 -13.78
C ASN A 113 23.60 -20.64 -13.06
N LEU A 114 23.37 -21.29 -11.90
CA LEU A 114 22.16 -21.04 -11.10
C LEU A 114 22.09 -19.58 -10.64
N LEU A 115 23.20 -19.00 -10.18
CA LEU A 115 23.26 -17.58 -9.82
C LEU A 115 23.00 -16.69 -11.03
N ASN A 116 23.57 -17.00 -12.19
CA ASN A 116 23.31 -16.26 -13.43
C ASN A 116 21.84 -16.31 -13.84
N LYS A 117 21.17 -17.46 -13.71
CA LYS A 117 19.72 -17.58 -13.98
C LYS A 117 18.88 -16.75 -13.02
N ILE A 118 19.24 -16.68 -11.74
CA ILE A 118 18.58 -15.81 -10.74
C ILE A 118 18.68 -14.35 -11.19
N SER A 119 19.88 -13.93 -11.60
CA SER A 119 20.13 -12.59 -12.10
C SER A 119 19.39 -12.30 -13.40
N GLU A 120 19.36 -13.24 -14.35
CA GLU A 120 18.64 -13.10 -15.62
C GLU A 120 17.13 -12.93 -15.37
N GLY A 121 16.53 -13.77 -14.53
CA GLY A 121 15.12 -13.62 -14.16
C GLY A 121 14.82 -12.24 -13.59
N THR A 122 15.67 -11.79 -12.65
CA THR A 122 15.57 -10.46 -12.04
C THR A 122 15.69 -9.35 -13.08
N TRP A 123 16.63 -9.48 -14.02
CA TRP A 123 16.82 -8.53 -15.11
C TRP A 123 15.59 -8.46 -16.03
N VAL A 124 15.00 -9.62 -16.36
CA VAL A 124 13.84 -9.73 -17.25
C VAL A 124 12.58 -9.17 -16.61
N CYS A 125 12.28 -9.54 -15.35
CA CYS A 125 10.95 -9.31 -14.75
C CYS A 125 10.95 -8.78 -13.30
N GLY A 126 12.13 -8.53 -12.72
CA GLY A 126 12.30 -8.10 -11.32
C GLY A 126 12.20 -9.21 -10.26
N ASP A 127 12.12 -10.48 -10.68
CA ASP A 127 12.03 -11.65 -9.81
C ASP A 127 12.94 -12.78 -10.35
N PRO A 128 13.54 -13.63 -9.50
CA PRO A 128 13.32 -13.71 -8.05
C PRO A 128 14.24 -12.78 -7.26
N GLY A 129 13.73 -12.24 -6.15
CA GLY A 129 14.58 -11.59 -5.13
C GLY A 129 15.48 -12.60 -4.40
N VAL A 130 16.47 -12.12 -3.64
CA VAL A 130 17.44 -12.98 -2.93
C VAL A 130 17.39 -12.75 -1.42
N GLN A 131 17.40 -13.86 -0.66
CA GLN A 131 17.49 -13.88 0.81
C GLN A 131 18.76 -14.62 1.24
N TYR A 132 19.57 -14.02 2.10
CA TYR A 132 20.85 -14.60 2.52
C TYR A 132 20.70 -15.34 3.84
N ASP A 133 20.74 -16.68 3.79
CA ASP A 133 20.49 -17.53 4.96
C ASP A 133 21.51 -17.29 6.07
N GLY A 134 22.81 -17.16 5.74
CA GLY A 134 23.87 -16.90 6.70
C GLY A 134 23.63 -15.63 7.51
N ALA A 135 23.38 -14.51 6.84
CA ALA A 135 23.04 -13.24 7.48
C ALA A 135 21.76 -13.37 8.35
N ILE A 136 20.70 -13.97 7.81
CA ILE A 136 19.44 -14.13 8.55
C ILE A 136 19.64 -14.94 9.84
N GLN A 137 20.30 -16.10 9.77
CA GLN A 137 20.51 -16.94 10.95
C GLN A 137 21.51 -16.32 11.93
N LYS A 138 22.49 -15.55 11.47
CA LYS A 138 23.45 -14.84 12.35
C LYS A 138 22.72 -13.94 13.35
N TRP A 139 21.74 -13.18 12.87
CA TRP A 139 20.98 -12.19 13.65
C TRP A 139 19.67 -12.73 14.24
N HIS A 140 19.40 -14.04 14.15
CA HIS A 140 18.20 -14.65 14.72
C HIS A 140 18.24 -14.62 16.25
N THR A 141 17.25 -13.98 16.87
CA THR A 141 17.19 -13.86 18.33
C THR A 141 16.73 -15.14 19.03
N CYS A 142 15.99 -16.02 18.34
CA CYS A 142 15.42 -17.26 18.89
C CYS A 142 15.99 -18.54 18.26
N LYS A 143 17.33 -18.64 18.13
CA LYS A 143 18.03 -19.81 17.55
C LYS A 143 17.76 -21.12 18.29
N GLY A 144 17.43 -21.04 19.57
CA GLY A 144 17.08 -22.21 20.39
C GLY A 144 15.76 -22.85 19.99
N THR A 145 14.86 -22.13 19.31
CA THR A 145 13.58 -22.69 18.86
C THR A 145 13.76 -23.52 17.58
N GLU A 146 13.94 -22.85 16.44
CA GLU A 146 14.17 -23.45 15.13
C GLU A 146 14.89 -22.44 14.22
N GLN A 147 15.33 -22.88 13.04
CA GLN A 147 15.88 -21.97 12.03
C GLN A 147 14.77 -21.10 11.41
N ILE A 148 15.09 -19.88 11.01
CA ILE A 148 14.15 -19.08 10.21
C ILE A 148 14.09 -19.67 8.80
N HIS A 149 12.89 -19.94 8.28
CA HIS A 149 12.72 -20.59 6.97
C HIS A 149 12.42 -19.62 5.81
N SER A 150 11.77 -18.49 6.08
CA SER A 150 11.38 -17.50 5.08
C SER A 150 11.14 -16.12 5.75
N THR A 151 10.52 -15.19 5.04
CA THR A 151 10.13 -13.85 5.49
C THR A 151 8.72 -13.53 5.00
N ASN A 152 8.16 -12.40 5.41
CA ASN A 152 6.89 -11.88 4.89
C ASN A 152 7.01 -11.35 3.43
N PRO A 153 5.89 -11.00 2.77
CA PRO A 153 5.90 -10.57 1.36
C PRO A 153 6.76 -9.34 1.01
N CYS A 154 7.09 -8.51 2.00
CA CYS A 154 7.90 -7.31 1.82
C CYS A 154 9.37 -7.52 2.25
N SER A 155 9.73 -8.72 2.73
CA SER A 155 11.11 -9.10 3.10
C SER A 155 11.76 -8.33 4.26
N GLU A 156 10.98 -7.66 5.11
CA GLU A 156 11.44 -6.99 6.34
C GLU A 156 11.16 -7.79 7.62
N TYR A 157 10.13 -8.62 7.64
CA TYR A 157 9.75 -9.40 8.81
C TYR A 157 10.32 -10.81 8.72
N VAL A 158 11.48 -10.98 9.35
CA VAL A 158 12.30 -12.19 9.27
C VAL A 158 12.27 -12.90 10.62
N PHE A 159 11.29 -13.77 10.79
CA PHE A 159 11.09 -14.49 12.05
C PHE A 159 10.49 -15.89 11.83
N LEU A 160 10.27 -16.62 12.93
CA LEU A 160 9.75 -17.99 12.93
C LEU A 160 8.39 -18.13 12.25
N ASN A 161 8.10 -19.34 11.77
CA ASN A 161 6.87 -19.66 11.07
C ASN A 161 5.62 -19.38 11.94
N ASN A 162 4.51 -19.08 11.27
CA ASN A 162 3.22 -18.78 11.94
C ASN A 162 3.36 -17.69 13.00
N THR A 163 4.07 -16.59 12.71
CA THR A 163 4.13 -15.41 13.58
C THR A 163 3.64 -14.19 12.81
N ALA A 164 3.15 -13.18 13.53
CA ALA A 164 2.63 -11.95 12.95
C ALA A 164 3.56 -10.76 13.21
N CYS A 165 3.48 -9.75 12.33
CA CYS A 165 4.22 -8.51 12.48
C CYS A 165 3.32 -7.39 13.00
N ASN A 166 3.74 -6.70 14.07
CA ASN A 166 3.06 -5.52 14.61
C ASN A 166 3.87 -4.26 14.26
N LEU A 167 3.45 -3.54 13.22
CA LEU A 167 4.26 -2.51 12.56
C LEU A 167 3.93 -1.07 13.02
N ALA A 168 4.97 -0.23 13.10
CA ALA A 168 4.86 1.22 13.22
C ALA A 168 6.05 1.90 12.55
N SER A 169 5.92 3.17 12.18
CA SER A 169 7.02 3.95 11.60
C SER A 169 7.04 5.39 12.10
N LEU A 170 8.23 5.88 12.44
CA LEU A 170 8.48 7.26 12.84
C LEU A 170 8.89 8.13 11.63
N ASN A 171 8.36 9.34 11.51
CA ASN A 171 8.85 10.30 10.52
C ASN A 171 10.12 10.98 11.04
N LEU A 172 11.28 10.70 10.43
CA LEU A 172 12.58 11.20 10.90
C LEU A 172 12.71 12.73 10.87
N MET A 173 12.03 13.41 9.95
CA MET A 173 12.08 14.88 9.86
C MET A 173 11.52 15.57 11.11
N ARG A 174 10.68 14.90 11.91
CA ARG A 174 10.15 15.45 13.18
C ARG A 174 11.18 15.52 14.31
N PHE A 175 12.38 14.97 14.10
CA PHE A 175 13.48 14.97 15.06
C PHE A 175 14.66 15.82 14.60
N LYS A 176 14.61 16.42 13.41
CA LYS A 176 15.56 17.46 13.01
C LYS A 176 15.23 18.75 13.77
N ARG A 177 16.24 19.35 14.39
CA ARG A 177 16.16 20.64 15.09
C ARG A 177 16.48 21.77 14.11
N GLU A 178 16.05 22.98 14.45
CA GLU A 178 16.34 24.19 13.67
C GLU A 178 17.84 24.48 13.56
N ASP A 179 18.64 24.06 14.55
CA ASP A 179 20.10 24.22 14.54
C ASP A 179 20.84 23.21 13.63
N GLY A 180 20.11 22.35 12.91
CA GLY A 180 20.69 21.29 12.07
C GLY A 180 21.16 20.06 12.87
N GLY A 181 20.86 19.96 14.16
CA GLY A 181 21.09 18.76 14.96
C GLY A 181 19.92 17.78 14.92
N PHE A 182 20.16 16.53 15.30
CA PHE A 182 19.13 15.51 15.49
C PHE A 182 18.79 15.37 16.98
N ASP A 183 17.51 15.46 17.33
CA ASP A 183 17.01 15.40 18.70
C ASP A 183 16.90 13.95 19.20
N VAL A 184 18.03 13.43 19.68
CA VAL A 184 18.14 12.09 20.26
C VAL A 184 17.17 11.89 21.43
N LYS A 185 16.97 12.90 22.29
CA LYS A 185 16.12 12.78 23.48
C LYS A 185 14.66 12.59 23.07
N ARG A 186 14.17 13.40 22.15
CA ARG A 186 12.82 13.29 21.61
C ARG A 186 12.65 11.98 20.83
N PHE A 187 13.65 11.56 20.08
CA PHE A 187 13.62 10.31 19.34
C PHE A 187 13.51 9.10 20.27
N LYS A 188 14.34 9.01 21.32
CA LYS A 188 14.25 7.98 22.35
C LYS A 188 12.88 7.98 23.04
N ALA A 189 12.35 9.15 23.39
CA ALA A 189 11.02 9.26 23.97
C ALA A 189 9.92 8.71 23.04
N ALA A 190 9.97 9.01 21.75
CA ALA A 190 9.04 8.47 20.76
C ALA A 190 9.18 6.94 20.64
N VAL A 191 10.40 6.42 20.52
CA VAL A 191 10.67 4.98 20.47
C VAL A 191 10.06 4.27 21.69
N ARG A 192 10.27 4.80 22.90
CA ARG A 192 9.70 4.26 24.14
C ARG A 192 8.17 4.16 24.10
N VAL A 193 7.51 5.22 23.64
CA VAL A 193 6.05 5.26 23.52
C VAL A 193 5.56 4.22 22.51
N PHE A 194 6.15 4.19 21.32
CA PHE A 194 5.72 3.28 20.26
C PHE A 194 5.96 1.81 20.60
N ILE A 195 7.09 1.47 21.21
CA ILE A 195 7.34 0.09 21.67
C ILE A 195 6.34 -0.32 22.73
N THR A 196 6.02 0.57 23.69
CA THR A 196 5.01 0.29 24.70
C THR A 196 3.62 0.11 24.08
N ALA A 197 3.26 0.96 23.11
CA ALA A 197 1.98 0.86 22.40
C ALA A 197 1.89 -0.43 21.57
N GLN A 198 2.92 -0.75 20.78
CA GLN A 198 2.98 -1.98 19.99
C GLN A 198 2.92 -3.23 20.88
N GLU A 199 3.55 -3.21 22.04
CA GLU A 199 3.48 -4.31 23.00
C GLU A 199 2.07 -4.51 23.58
N ILE A 200 1.32 -3.42 23.80
CA ILE A 200 -0.09 -3.49 24.19
C ILE A 200 -0.96 -4.04 23.05
N LEU A 201 -0.63 -3.69 21.79
CA LEU A 201 -1.38 -4.13 20.62
C LEU A 201 -1.33 -5.65 20.42
N VAL A 202 -0.24 -6.33 20.80
CA VAL A 202 -0.10 -7.79 20.66
C VAL A 202 -1.29 -8.54 21.30
N ASP A 203 -1.73 -8.12 22.49
CA ASP A 203 -2.81 -8.80 23.20
C ASP A 203 -4.22 -8.40 22.73
N ASN A 204 -4.33 -7.30 21.97
CA ASN A 204 -5.60 -6.78 21.43
C ASN A 204 -5.79 -7.09 19.94
N ALA A 205 -4.78 -7.65 19.28
CA ALA A 205 -4.84 -8.00 17.86
C ALA A 205 -5.74 -9.23 17.63
N SER A 206 -6.45 -9.23 16.49
CA SER A 206 -7.18 -10.40 16.01
C SER A 206 -6.32 -11.16 15.01
N TYR A 207 -6.00 -12.41 15.31
CA TYR A 207 -5.15 -13.25 14.48
C TYR A 207 -5.98 -14.24 13.65
N PRO A 208 -5.62 -14.47 12.37
CA PRO A 208 -6.46 -15.23 11.45
C PRO A 208 -6.50 -16.74 11.72
N THR A 209 -5.49 -17.29 12.41
CA THR A 209 -5.44 -18.71 12.79
C THR A 209 -4.90 -18.87 14.21
N GLN A 210 -5.29 -19.95 14.88
CA GLN A 210 -4.84 -20.27 16.24
C GLN A 210 -3.31 -20.38 16.35
N PRO A 211 -2.58 -21.08 15.46
CA PRO A 211 -1.12 -21.14 15.55
C PRO A 211 -0.45 -19.77 15.45
N ILE A 212 -0.98 -18.88 14.58
CA ILE A 212 -0.47 -17.51 14.46
C ILE A 212 -0.72 -16.72 15.74
N ALA A 213 -1.91 -16.85 16.34
CA ALA A 213 -2.24 -16.18 17.59
C ALA A 213 -1.30 -16.58 18.72
N GLU A 214 -1.22 -17.89 18.97
CA GLU A 214 -0.43 -18.46 20.07
C GLU A 214 1.06 -18.11 19.94
N ASN A 215 1.66 -18.34 18.76
CA ASN A 215 3.05 -17.97 18.53
C ASN A 215 3.30 -16.46 18.64
N SER A 216 2.35 -15.62 18.21
CA SER A 216 2.47 -14.16 18.37
C SER A 216 2.46 -13.74 19.83
N HIS A 217 1.70 -14.41 20.72
CA HIS A 217 1.80 -14.17 22.17
C HIS A 217 3.06 -14.78 22.80
N ILE A 218 3.57 -15.90 22.27
CA ILE A 218 4.80 -16.56 22.76
C ILE A 218 6.03 -15.69 22.49
N PHE A 219 6.15 -15.12 21.29
CA PHE A 219 7.35 -14.38 20.86
C PHE A 219 7.20 -12.86 20.91
N ARG A 220 5.96 -12.36 20.88
CA ARG A 220 5.63 -10.93 21.01
C ARG A 220 6.44 -10.04 20.06
N THR A 221 6.52 -10.45 18.81
CA THR A 221 7.31 -9.78 17.78
C THR A 221 6.70 -8.44 17.38
N LEU A 222 7.53 -7.40 17.35
CA LEU A 222 7.18 -6.07 16.92
C LEU A 222 8.02 -5.69 15.69
N GLY A 223 7.70 -4.54 15.10
CA GLY A 223 8.44 -3.96 14.00
C GLY A 223 8.30 -2.43 13.99
N LEU A 224 9.11 -1.76 14.82
CA LEU A 224 9.30 -0.32 14.73
C LEU A 224 10.33 0.00 13.65
N GLY A 225 9.93 0.88 12.72
CA GLY A 225 10.81 1.44 11.70
C GLY A 225 10.69 2.95 11.62
N TYR A 226 11.12 3.50 10.49
CA TYR A 226 11.01 4.92 10.20
C TYR A 226 10.73 5.18 8.72
N ALA A 227 10.35 6.41 8.40
CA ALA A 227 10.26 6.96 7.05
C ALA A 227 11.14 8.21 6.93
N ASN A 228 11.27 8.75 5.71
CA ASN A 228 11.89 10.05 5.45
C ASN A 228 13.42 10.10 5.67
N LEU A 229 14.15 8.98 5.58
CA LEU A 229 15.61 9.02 5.72
C LEU A 229 16.27 9.81 4.59
N GLY A 230 15.88 9.55 3.32
CA GLY A 230 16.39 10.30 2.17
C GLY A 230 16.21 11.81 2.33
N SER A 231 15.01 12.25 2.74
CA SER A 231 14.74 13.66 3.06
C SER A 231 15.63 14.18 4.19
N LEU A 232 15.80 13.41 5.27
CA LEU A 232 16.64 13.84 6.39
C LEU A 232 18.08 14.09 5.94
N VAL A 233 18.66 13.13 5.21
CA VAL A 233 20.03 13.21 4.68
C VAL A 233 20.18 14.41 3.74
N MET A 234 19.28 14.56 2.76
CA MET A 234 19.26 15.71 1.85
C MET A 234 19.14 17.04 2.60
N SER A 235 18.26 17.12 3.61
CA SER A 235 18.04 18.33 4.39
C SER A 235 19.24 18.79 5.23
N TYR A 236 20.22 17.89 5.45
CA TYR A 236 21.50 18.21 6.05
C TYR A 236 22.56 18.65 5.02
N GLY A 237 22.18 18.75 3.75
CA GLY A 237 23.09 19.06 2.66
C GLY A 237 24.04 17.90 2.34
N LEU A 238 23.66 16.66 2.67
CA LEU A 238 24.49 15.49 2.45
C LEU A 238 23.99 14.69 1.24
N PRO A 239 24.90 14.20 0.39
CA PRO A 239 24.58 13.20 -0.62
C PRO A 239 24.08 11.91 0.03
N TYR A 240 23.10 11.25 -0.58
CA TYR A 240 22.66 9.94 -0.11
C TYR A 240 23.79 8.90 -0.18
N ASP A 241 24.71 9.01 -1.16
CA ASP A 241 25.91 8.17 -1.28
C ASP A 241 27.15 8.70 -0.51
N SER A 242 26.95 9.48 0.54
CA SER A 242 28.07 9.95 1.39
C SER A 242 28.35 9.03 2.57
N ASP A 243 29.59 9.07 3.06
CA ASP A 243 29.96 8.38 4.29
C ASP A 243 29.23 8.98 5.50
N GLU A 244 29.03 10.30 5.51
CA GLU A 244 28.27 11.02 6.53
C GLU A 244 26.79 10.61 6.53
N GLY A 245 26.17 10.47 5.35
CA GLY A 245 24.79 10.00 5.21
C GLY A 245 24.62 8.57 5.74
N ARG A 246 25.59 7.68 5.45
CA ARG A 246 25.62 6.32 6.00
C ARG A 246 25.86 6.30 7.51
N ALA A 247 26.76 7.14 8.02
CA ALA A 247 27.00 7.27 9.45
C ALA A 247 25.72 7.71 10.19
N LEU A 248 25.01 8.70 9.64
CA LEU A 248 23.74 9.18 10.17
C LEU A 248 22.68 8.07 10.18
N ALA A 249 22.50 7.37 9.06
CA ALA A 249 21.55 6.27 8.93
C ALA A 249 21.83 5.13 9.93
N GLY A 250 23.08 4.68 10.01
CA GLY A 250 23.52 3.65 10.96
C GLY A 250 23.29 4.07 12.40
N ALA A 251 23.65 5.29 12.78
CA ALA A 251 23.51 5.78 14.15
C ALA A 251 22.04 5.94 14.57
N ILE A 252 21.18 6.53 13.73
CA ILE A 252 19.74 6.67 14.02
C ILE A 252 19.09 5.29 14.17
N THR A 253 19.39 4.37 13.25
CA THR A 253 18.86 2.99 13.32
C THR A 253 19.31 2.27 14.58
N SER A 254 20.58 2.46 14.96
CA SER A 254 21.17 1.89 16.16
C SER A 254 20.53 2.43 17.44
N ILE A 255 20.32 3.75 17.55
CA ILE A 255 19.61 4.37 18.68
C ILE A 255 18.17 3.83 18.76
N MET A 256 17.47 3.73 17.63
CA MET A 256 16.09 3.25 17.57
C MET A 256 15.97 1.84 18.15
N THR A 257 16.76 0.90 17.63
CA THR A 257 16.66 -0.50 18.03
C THR A 257 17.24 -0.74 19.41
N GLY A 258 18.38 -0.11 19.75
CA GLY A 258 18.98 -0.23 21.08
C GLY A 258 18.04 0.26 22.16
N HIS A 259 17.44 1.44 21.99
CA HIS A 259 16.48 1.97 22.94
C HIS A 259 15.15 1.20 22.95
N ALA A 260 14.75 0.61 21.82
CA ALA A 260 13.60 -0.28 21.77
C ALA A 260 13.81 -1.55 22.62
N TYR A 261 14.99 -2.16 22.56
CA TYR A 261 15.33 -3.29 23.42
C TYR A 261 15.55 -2.90 24.89
N GLU A 262 16.07 -1.69 25.14
CA GLU A 262 16.12 -1.12 26.48
C GLU A 262 14.70 -1.05 27.09
N GLN A 263 13.73 -0.48 26.35
CA GLN A 263 12.34 -0.41 26.78
C GLN A 263 11.71 -1.81 26.91
N SER A 264 12.03 -2.74 26.00
CA SER A 264 11.56 -4.13 26.09
C SER A 264 12.06 -4.83 27.35
N ALA A 265 13.30 -4.56 27.78
CA ALA A 265 13.84 -5.08 29.03
C ALA A 265 13.20 -4.43 30.27
N GLU A 266 12.87 -3.13 30.22
CA GLU A 266 12.06 -2.48 31.27
C GLU A 266 10.68 -3.12 31.42
N LEU A 267 10.01 -3.39 30.30
CA LEU A 267 8.72 -4.07 30.29
C LEU A 267 8.83 -5.50 30.82
N ALA A 268 9.93 -6.19 30.54
CA ALA A 268 10.21 -7.52 31.08
C ALA A 268 10.37 -7.50 32.60
N ALA A 269 10.96 -6.46 33.18
CA ALA A 269 11.04 -6.31 34.64
C ALA A 269 9.65 -6.24 35.29
N ALA A 270 8.67 -5.61 34.61
CA ALA A 270 7.31 -5.45 35.13
C ALA A 270 6.36 -6.62 34.80
N LYS A 271 6.53 -7.27 33.65
CA LYS A 271 5.58 -8.29 33.11
C LYS A 271 6.20 -9.67 32.88
N GLY A 272 7.50 -9.81 33.11
CA GLY A 272 8.29 -10.96 32.69
C GLY A 272 8.70 -10.90 31.22
N ALA A 273 9.80 -11.57 30.88
CA ALA A 273 10.24 -11.76 29.50
C ALA A 273 9.17 -12.47 28.64
N PHE A 274 9.30 -12.44 27.31
CA PHE A 274 8.40 -13.21 26.44
C PHE A 274 8.47 -14.71 26.77
N PRO A 275 7.35 -15.47 26.69
CA PRO A 275 7.33 -16.89 27.01
C PRO A 275 8.43 -17.71 26.31
N GLY A 276 8.64 -17.43 25.01
CA GLY A 276 9.68 -18.04 24.17
C GLY A 276 11.13 -17.84 24.65
N TYR A 277 11.37 -16.98 25.65
CA TYR A 277 12.70 -16.61 26.11
C TYR A 277 13.34 -17.70 26.96
N ARG A 278 12.56 -18.31 27.88
CA ARG A 278 13.02 -19.38 28.80
C ARG A 278 12.51 -20.78 28.43
N ASP A 279 11.50 -20.84 27.57
CA ASP A 279 11.01 -22.05 26.94
C ASP A 279 10.95 -21.78 25.45
N SER A 280 11.88 -22.35 24.70
CA SER A 280 11.99 -22.13 23.25
C SER A 280 10.95 -22.92 22.45
N SER A 281 10.07 -23.72 23.07
CA SER A 281 9.01 -24.43 22.36
C SER A 281 7.90 -23.50 21.89
N CYS A 282 7.20 -23.89 20.82
CA CYS A 282 6.04 -23.18 20.30
C CYS A 282 5.09 -24.14 19.58
N VAL A 283 3.98 -23.63 19.05
CA VAL A 283 2.89 -24.46 18.49
C VAL A 283 3.36 -25.45 17.44
N ASN A 284 4.22 -25.00 16.53
CA ASN A 284 4.78 -25.82 15.45
C ASN A 284 6.17 -26.43 15.79
N VAL A 285 6.71 -26.17 16.98
CA VAL A 285 8.03 -26.68 17.41
C VAL A 285 7.92 -27.25 18.82
N THR A 286 7.56 -28.52 18.91
CA THR A 286 7.49 -29.26 20.19
C THR A 286 8.83 -29.80 20.67
N LYS A 287 9.82 -29.89 19.77
CA LYS A 287 11.19 -30.32 20.05
C LYS A 287 12.18 -29.24 19.58
N PRO A 288 12.37 -28.18 20.37
CA PRO A 288 13.25 -27.08 19.98
C PRO A 288 14.73 -27.50 19.97
N LEU A 289 15.56 -26.72 19.27
CA LEU A 289 17.01 -26.96 19.12
C LEU A 289 17.81 -26.78 20.42
N ALA A 290 17.33 -25.94 21.32
CA ALA A 290 17.84 -25.74 22.68
C ALA A 290 16.65 -25.57 23.64
N LYS A 291 16.88 -25.56 24.95
CA LYS A 291 15.81 -25.39 25.95
C LYS A 291 15.22 -23.98 25.99
N ASP A 292 16.06 -22.97 25.77
CA ASP A 292 15.73 -21.56 25.91
C ASP A 292 16.42 -20.73 24.83
N ASN A 293 16.08 -19.44 24.77
CA ASN A 293 16.63 -18.47 23.83
C ASN A 293 17.52 -17.41 24.52
N VAL A 294 17.90 -17.62 25.78
CA VAL A 294 18.61 -16.61 26.60
C VAL A 294 19.96 -16.25 25.97
N GLN A 295 20.78 -17.25 25.67
CA GLN A 295 22.10 -17.05 25.07
C GLN A 295 22.01 -16.54 23.63
N SER A 296 21.02 -17.02 22.87
CA SER A 296 20.77 -16.59 21.49
C SER A 296 20.44 -15.10 21.45
N MET A 297 19.44 -14.66 22.22
CA MET A 297 19.01 -13.28 22.31
C MET A 297 20.15 -12.37 22.76
N ARG A 298 20.81 -12.73 23.87
CA ARG A 298 21.93 -11.96 24.42
C ARG A 298 23.09 -11.84 23.42
N GLY A 299 23.42 -12.93 22.71
CA GLY A 299 24.44 -12.93 21.67
C GLY A 299 24.11 -11.96 20.52
N VAL A 300 22.85 -11.88 20.09
CA VAL A 300 22.43 -10.92 19.07
C VAL A 300 22.48 -9.48 19.58
N MET A 301 22.11 -9.22 20.83
CA MET A 301 22.25 -7.88 21.43
C MET A 301 23.71 -7.44 21.49
N GLN A 302 24.62 -8.37 21.79
CA GLN A 302 26.06 -8.10 21.74
C GLN A 302 26.53 -7.81 20.31
N LEU A 303 26.08 -8.58 19.31
CA LEU A 303 26.41 -8.31 17.90
C LEU A 303 25.96 -6.90 17.47
N HIS A 304 24.77 -6.47 17.89
CA HIS A 304 24.28 -5.12 17.61
C HIS A 304 25.16 -4.05 18.28
N ARG A 305 25.54 -4.28 19.55
CA ARG A 305 26.43 -3.39 20.30
C ARG A 305 27.81 -3.27 19.68
N ASP A 306 28.38 -4.38 19.23
CA ASP A 306 29.70 -4.43 18.61
C ASP A 306 29.69 -3.70 17.26
N ALA A 307 28.63 -3.89 16.47
CA ALA A 307 28.45 -3.21 15.19
C ALA A 307 28.39 -1.68 15.31
N VAL A 308 28.08 -1.12 16.49
CA VAL A 308 28.16 0.33 16.72
C VAL A 308 29.56 0.85 16.42
N GLU A 309 30.61 0.09 16.74
CA GLU A 309 31.99 0.51 16.52
C GLU A 309 32.33 0.65 15.03
N ASP A 310 31.65 -0.11 14.17
CA ASP A 310 31.82 -0.08 12.71
C ASP A 310 31.06 1.08 12.03
N ILE A 311 30.21 1.83 12.77
CA ILE A 311 29.58 3.05 12.23
C ILE A 311 30.68 4.03 11.85
N GLN A 312 30.64 4.51 10.60
CA GLN A 312 31.60 5.48 10.08
C GLN A 312 31.70 6.71 10.99
N SER A 313 32.92 7.18 11.21
CA SER A 313 33.17 8.37 12.02
C SER A 313 32.72 9.61 11.27
N SER A 314 31.85 10.41 11.88
CA SER A 314 31.50 11.74 11.41
C SER A 314 31.84 12.76 12.48
N LYS A 315 32.49 13.85 12.10
CA LYS A 315 32.79 14.95 13.02
C LYS A 315 31.51 15.64 13.52
N GLU A 316 30.52 15.80 12.64
CA GLU A 316 29.26 16.47 12.94
C GLU A 316 28.29 15.54 13.71
N TYR A 317 28.25 14.26 13.34
CA TYR A 317 27.30 13.29 13.90
C TYR A 317 27.91 12.33 14.93
N GLY A 318 29.13 12.59 15.42
CA GLY A 318 29.82 11.72 16.38
C GLY A 318 29.01 11.46 17.66
N TYR A 319 28.27 12.47 18.14
CA TYR A 319 27.40 12.33 19.32
C TYR A 319 26.27 11.30 19.13
N LEU A 320 25.84 11.03 17.89
CA LEU A 320 24.84 9.99 17.61
C LEU A 320 25.43 8.60 17.79
N LYS A 321 26.70 8.40 17.42
CA LYS A 321 27.41 7.14 17.66
C LYS A 321 27.57 6.90 19.17
N ASP A 322 27.90 7.93 19.93
CA ASP A 322 27.97 7.84 21.40
C ASP A 322 26.61 7.51 22.02
N ALA A 323 25.54 8.20 21.60
CA ALA A 323 24.18 7.89 22.04
C ALA A 323 23.75 6.46 21.68
N ALA A 324 24.17 5.94 20.52
CA ALA A 324 23.93 4.56 20.12
C ALA A 324 24.61 3.58 21.09
N ARG A 325 25.90 3.81 21.43
CA ARG A 325 26.62 2.99 22.43
C ARG A 325 25.88 2.95 23.75
N GLU A 326 25.48 4.11 24.27
CA GLU A 326 24.74 4.21 25.53
C GLU A 326 23.43 3.42 25.51
N CYS A 327 22.67 3.49 24.41
CA CYS A 327 21.41 2.75 24.29
C CYS A 327 21.64 1.24 24.33
N TRP A 328 22.67 0.73 23.66
CA TRP A 328 22.98 -0.70 23.65
C TRP A 328 23.60 -1.19 24.96
N ASP A 329 24.45 -0.39 25.61
CA ASP A 329 24.98 -0.69 26.94
C ASP A 329 23.84 -0.81 27.96
N ALA A 330 22.87 0.12 27.91
CA ALA A 330 21.68 0.06 28.74
C ALA A 330 20.77 -1.14 28.41
N ALA A 331 20.57 -1.44 27.12
CA ALA A 331 19.76 -2.58 26.67
C ALA A 331 20.36 -3.92 27.10
N LEU A 332 21.68 -4.08 27.04
CA LEU A 332 22.40 -5.26 27.53
C LEU A 332 22.31 -5.36 29.05
N ALA A 333 22.62 -4.28 29.79
CA ALA A 333 22.59 -4.30 31.24
C ALA A 333 21.19 -4.63 31.80
N LYS A 334 20.13 -4.01 31.26
CA LYS A 334 18.74 -4.29 31.67
C LYS A 334 18.27 -5.66 31.21
N GLY A 335 18.70 -6.10 30.02
CA GLY A 335 18.37 -7.41 29.48
C GLY A 335 19.01 -8.56 30.25
N ASP A 336 20.26 -8.41 30.68
CA ASP A 336 20.96 -9.39 31.53
C ASP A 336 20.26 -9.53 32.89
N ALA A 337 19.69 -8.43 33.42
CA ALA A 337 18.96 -8.45 34.68
C ALA A 337 17.54 -9.06 34.55
N ASN A 338 16.80 -8.74 33.48
CA ASN A 338 15.34 -8.97 33.42
C ASN A 338 14.89 -9.90 32.28
N GLY A 339 15.75 -10.17 31.31
CA GLY A 339 15.36 -10.66 29.98
C GLY A 339 14.71 -9.56 29.14
N TYR A 340 14.10 -9.95 28.02
CA TYR A 340 13.41 -9.05 27.09
C TYR A 340 11.96 -9.44 26.92
N ARG A 341 11.07 -8.46 26.76
CA ARG A 341 9.63 -8.69 26.58
C ARG A 341 9.25 -9.06 25.15
N ASN A 342 10.11 -8.76 24.17
CA ASN A 342 9.84 -8.92 22.75
C ASN A 342 11.03 -9.60 22.06
N ALA A 343 10.77 -10.63 21.25
CA ALA A 343 11.84 -11.34 20.55
C ALA A 343 12.42 -10.54 19.36
N GLN A 344 11.60 -9.71 18.73
CA GLN A 344 11.98 -8.79 17.64
C GLN A 344 11.31 -7.44 17.91
N VAL A 345 12.01 -6.33 17.68
CA VAL A 345 11.47 -4.97 17.97
C VAL A 345 11.48 -4.02 16.78
N SER A 346 12.32 -4.26 15.78
CA SER A 346 12.56 -3.33 14.68
C SER A 346 12.64 -4.00 13.32
N VAL A 347 12.04 -3.33 12.32
CA VAL A 347 12.07 -3.66 10.89
C VAL A 347 11.98 -2.36 10.09
N LEU A 348 12.48 -2.32 8.86
CA LEU A 348 12.20 -1.20 7.94
C LEU A 348 11.21 -1.66 6.88
N ALA A 349 9.91 -1.46 7.15
CA ALA A 349 8.82 -1.85 6.26
C ALA A 349 8.56 -0.78 5.18
N PRO A 350 7.88 -1.14 4.07
CA PRO A 350 7.41 -0.15 3.10
C PRO A 350 6.43 0.82 3.74
N THR A 351 6.70 2.11 3.64
CA THR A 351 5.84 3.14 4.24
C THR A 351 4.92 3.81 3.22
N GLY A 352 4.66 3.21 2.06
CA GLY A 352 3.99 3.86 0.92
C GLY A 352 2.76 4.70 1.28
N THR A 353 1.70 4.10 1.82
CA THR A 353 0.47 4.83 2.18
C THR A 353 0.65 5.76 3.37
N ILE A 354 1.33 5.30 4.43
CA ILE A 354 1.49 6.07 5.68
C ILE A 354 2.46 7.24 5.53
N ALA A 355 3.42 7.17 4.59
CA ALA A 355 4.33 8.25 4.25
C ALA A 355 3.54 9.45 3.72
N PHE A 356 2.56 9.22 2.83
CA PHE A 356 1.66 10.28 2.39
C PHE A 356 0.84 10.86 3.54
N LEU A 357 0.33 10.02 4.46
CA LEU A 357 -0.41 10.48 5.63
C LEU A 357 0.46 11.34 6.58
N MET A 358 1.76 11.07 6.64
CA MET A 358 2.71 11.78 7.50
C MET A 358 3.43 12.94 6.80
N ASP A 359 3.02 13.29 5.56
CA ASP A 359 3.67 14.28 4.69
C ASP A 359 5.17 14.01 4.49
N CYS A 360 5.54 12.76 4.24
CA CYS A 360 6.91 12.37 3.92
C CYS A 360 7.21 12.55 2.42
N ASP A 361 8.34 13.16 2.09
CA ASP A 361 8.85 13.25 0.72
C ASP A 361 9.49 11.91 0.26
N THR A 362 10.13 11.18 1.18
CA THR A 362 10.70 9.85 0.92
C THR A 362 10.13 8.77 1.82
N THR A 363 10.10 7.53 1.31
CA THR A 363 9.52 6.37 1.99
C THR A 363 10.60 5.55 2.69
N GLY A 364 10.34 5.12 3.92
CA GLY A 364 11.25 4.22 4.62
C GLY A 364 12.69 4.74 4.70
N ILE A 365 13.62 3.89 4.27
CA ILE A 365 15.04 4.15 4.04
C ILE A 365 15.34 4.70 2.63
N GLU A 366 14.38 4.72 1.72
CA GLU A 366 14.59 5.11 0.32
C GLU A 366 15.14 6.54 0.18
N PRO A 367 16.03 6.79 -0.81
CA PRO A 367 16.26 8.14 -1.31
C PRO A 367 15.00 8.65 -1.99
N ASP A 368 15.03 9.90 -2.42
CA ASP A 368 13.93 10.39 -3.23
C ASP A 368 13.89 9.67 -4.58
N ILE A 369 12.68 9.38 -5.09
CA ILE A 369 12.48 8.72 -6.38
C ILE A 369 12.91 9.66 -7.51
N ALA A 370 12.45 10.91 -7.42
CA ALA A 370 12.76 12.04 -8.30
C ALA A 370 12.29 13.31 -7.57
N LEU A 371 12.97 14.44 -7.78
CA LEU A 371 12.56 15.71 -7.17
C LEU A 371 11.18 16.18 -7.63
N VAL A 372 10.77 15.77 -8.84
CA VAL A 372 9.46 16.01 -9.40
C VAL A 372 8.86 14.70 -9.87
N LYS A 373 7.63 14.41 -9.46
CA LYS A 373 6.94 13.14 -9.74
C LYS A 373 5.54 13.38 -10.28
N TYR A 374 5.10 12.54 -11.20
CA TYR A 374 3.73 12.54 -11.72
C TYR A 374 2.99 11.29 -11.25
N LYS A 375 1.86 11.49 -10.56
CA LYS A 375 0.99 10.41 -10.10
C LYS A 375 -0.30 10.38 -10.92
N LEU A 376 -0.60 9.25 -11.53
CA LEU A 376 -1.90 8.98 -12.17
C LEU A 376 -2.99 8.79 -11.11
N LEU A 377 -4.09 9.52 -11.25
CA LEU A 377 -5.25 9.40 -10.37
C LEU A 377 -6.22 8.35 -10.92
N ALA A 378 -6.89 7.63 -10.01
CA ALA A 378 -7.81 6.54 -10.37
C ALA A 378 -9.02 6.98 -11.21
N GLY A 379 -9.33 8.29 -11.25
CA GLY A 379 -10.39 8.88 -12.07
C GLY A 379 -9.92 9.46 -13.42
N GLY A 380 -8.64 9.27 -13.78
CA GLY A 380 -7.99 10.00 -14.86
C GLY A 380 -7.39 11.34 -14.37
N GLY A 381 -6.31 11.78 -15.02
CA GLY A 381 -5.53 12.97 -14.66
C GLY A 381 -4.22 12.67 -13.92
N THR A 382 -3.31 13.64 -13.90
CA THR A 382 -1.98 13.55 -13.28
C THR A 382 -1.80 14.61 -12.19
N LEU A 383 -1.30 14.20 -11.03
CA LEU A 383 -0.88 15.08 -9.94
C LEU A 383 0.64 15.25 -10.00
N LYS A 384 1.12 16.48 -10.19
CA LYS A 384 2.54 16.85 -10.07
C LYS A 384 2.89 17.04 -8.59
N ILE A 385 3.90 16.33 -8.11
CA ILE A 385 4.40 16.40 -6.73
C ILE A 385 5.85 16.87 -6.80
N VAL A 386 6.13 18.00 -6.15
CA VAL A 386 7.48 18.59 -6.07
C VAL A 386 8.02 18.37 -4.66
N ASN A 387 9.28 17.94 -4.55
CA ASN A 387 9.97 17.70 -3.29
C ASN A 387 10.04 18.99 -2.45
N ARG A 388 9.68 18.89 -1.17
CA ARG A 388 9.63 20.04 -0.25
C ARG A 388 10.91 20.23 0.57
N THR A 389 11.83 19.29 0.50
CA THR A 389 13.09 19.28 1.24
C THR A 389 14.21 20.06 0.53
N VAL A 390 14.11 20.30 -0.78
CA VAL A 390 15.12 21.05 -1.55
C VAL A 390 15.48 22.42 -0.93
N PRO A 391 14.53 23.28 -0.51
CA PRO A 391 14.87 24.57 0.09
C PRO A 391 15.70 24.46 1.37
N ASP A 392 15.37 23.50 2.25
CA ASP A 392 16.09 23.27 3.50
C ASP A 392 17.54 22.85 3.24
N ALA A 393 17.75 21.98 2.23
CA ALA A 393 19.08 21.54 1.82
C ALA A 393 19.91 22.71 1.27
N LEU A 394 19.34 23.53 0.40
CA LEU A 394 20.01 24.71 -0.16
C LEU A 394 20.36 25.75 0.91
N ASN A 395 19.47 25.96 1.89
CA ASN A 395 19.77 26.84 3.02
C ASN A 395 20.98 26.32 3.81
N ARG A 396 21.04 25.01 4.09
CA ARG A 396 22.17 24.37 4.79
C ARG A 396 23.48 24.47 4.02
N LEU A 397 23.42 24.45 2.69
CA LEU A 397 24.56 24.62 1.76
C LEU A 397 25.00 26.09 1.59
N GLY A 398 24.27 27.04 2.20
CA GLY A 398 24.65 28.45 2.25
C GLY A 398 24.18 29.29 1.06
N TYR A 399 23.12 28.88 0.37
CA TYR A 399 22.47 29.70 -0.67
C TYR A 399 21.59 30.79 -0.04
N SER A 400 21.50 31.94 -0.71
CA SER A 400 20.60 33.03 -0.33
C SER A 400 19.15 32.74 -0.71
N ASP A 401 18.18 33.41 -0.07
CA ASP A 401 16.75 33.21 -0.33
C ASP A 401 16.36 33.41 -1.80
N ASP A 402 17.03 34.33 -2.51
CA ASP A 402 16.77 34.58 -3.93
C ASP A 402 17.38 33.49 -4.82
N GLU A 403 18.57 32.97 -4.50
CA GLU A 403 19.14 31.80 -5.19
C GLU A 403 18.26 30.57 -4.98
N ILE A 404 17.76 30.35 -3.76
CA ILE A 404 16.87 29.22 -3.44
C ILE A 404 15.59 29.30 -4.28
N LYS A 405 14.93 30.47 -4.33
CA LYS A 405 13.73 30.66 -5.15
C LYS A 405 13.99 30.36 -6.63
N ASN A 406 15.12 30.82 -7.16
CA ASN A 406 15.48 30.59 -8.56
C ASN A 406 15.73 29.10 -8.86
N ILE A 407 16.46 28.40 -7.97
CA ILE A 407 16.72 26.96 -8.13
C ILE A 407 15.42 26.16 -8.02
N VAL A 408 14.54 26.49 -7.07
CA VAL A 408 13.24 25.80 -6.93
C VAL A 408 12.35 26.04 -8.14
N ALA A 409 12.28 27.28 -8.65
CA ALA A 409 11.54 27.59 -9.87
C ALA A 409 12.08 26.81 -11.09
N HIS A 410 13.41 26.68 -11.20
CA HIS A 410 14.05 25.86 -12.24
C HIS A 410 13.65 24.38 -12.14
N VAL A 411 13.63 23.80 -10.94
CA VAL A 411 13.17 22.41 -10.72
C VAL A 411 11.70 22.25 -11.11
N GLU A 412 10.84 23.22 -10.77
CA GLU A 412 9.42 23.19 -11.13
C GLU A 412 9.16 23.33 -12.63
N GLU A 413 10.00 24.09 -13.34
CA GLU A 413 9.89 24.33 -14.79
C GLU A 413 10.44 23.16 -15.61
N PHE A 414 11.63 22.66 -15.27
CA PHE A 414 12.36 21.71 -16.10
C PHE A 414 12.36 20.27 -15.60
N ASP A 415 11.68 19.99 -14.47
CA ASP A 415 11.62 18.68 -13.82
C ASP A 415 13.01 18.08 -13.47
N THR A 416 14.03 18.93 -13.36
CA THR A 416 15.40 18.58 -12.96
C THR A 416 16.06 19.75 -12.25
N ILE A 417 17.00 19.46 -11.34
CA ILE A 417 17.85 20.48 -10.71
C ILE A 417 19.13 20.75 -11.52
N GLU A 418 19.42 19.93 -12.53
CA GLU A 418 20.59 20.08 -13.39
C GLU A 418 20.40 21.21 -14.40
N ASP A 419 21.51 21.69 -14.97
CA ASP A 419 21.46 22.65 -16.09
C ASP A 419 20.85 21.97 -17.33
N VAL A 420 19.96 22.69 -18.04
CA VAL A 420 19.21 22.15 -19.17
C VAL A 420 19.67 22.81 -20.47
N LYS A 421 19.87 22.02 -21.52
CA LYS A 421 20.12 22.54 -22.87
C LYS A 421 18.81 22.58 -23.65
N GLU A 422 18.40 23.77 -24.06
CA GLU A 422 17.18 23.99 -24.85
C GLU A 422 17.49 25.01 -25.95
N ASP A 423 17.13 24.68 -27.20
CA ASP A 423 17.36 25.54 -28.38
C ASP A 423 18.83 25.99 -28.60
N GLY A 424 19.80 25.19 -28.13
CA GLY A 424 21.23 25.51 -28.22
C GLY A 424 21.74 26.44 -27.12
N GLU A 425 20.88 26.90 -26.21
CA GLU A 425 21.25 27.67 -25.02
C GLU A 425 21.25 26.78 -23.77
N THR A 426 22.16 27.05 -22.82
CA THR A 426 22.19 26.35 -21.52
C THR A 426 21.46 27.19 -20.47
N ARG A 427 20.29 26.71 -20.05
CA ARG A 427 19.53 27.21 -18.90
C ARG A 427 20.20 26.71 -17.62
N LYS A 428 20.80 27.63 -16.88
CA LYS A 428 21.49 27.31 -15.63
C LYS A 428 20.52 27.28 -14.46
N SER A 429 20.60 26.21 -13.67
CA SER A 429 19.88 26.06 -12.41
C SER A 429 20.28 27.10 -11.36
N GLY A 430 21.54 27.53 -11.39
CA GLY A 430 22.16 28.33 -10.33
C GLY A 430 22.78 27.48 -9.20
N LEU A 431 22.66 26.15 -9.27
CA LEU A 431 23.33 25.24 -8.34
C LEU A 431 24.84 25.16 -8.63
N LYS A 432 25.64 24.98 -7.58
CA LYS A 432 27.08 24.76 -7.71
C LYS A 432 27.31 23.29 -8.10
N PRO A 433 28.23 22.99 -9.02
CA PRO A 433 28.49 21.60 -9.44
C PRO A 433 28.81 20.65 -8.28
N ASP A 434 29.55 21.13 -7.28
CA ASP A 434 29.95 20.35 -6.09
C ASP A 434 28.78 20.01 -5.14
N HIS A 435 27.57 20.51 -5.41
CA HIS A 435 26.39 20.25 -4.60
C HIS A 435 25.34 19.38 -5.32
N LEU A 436 25.59 18.98 -6.57
CA LEU A 436 24.62 18.22 -7.38
C LEU A 436 24.28 16.86 -6.75
N ASP A 437 25.27 16.19 -6.16
CA ASP A 437 25.15 14.88 -5.53
C ASP A 437 24.24 14.83 -4.30
N VAL A 438 24.02 15.98 -3.63
CA VAL A 438 23.03 16.14 -2.56
C VAL A 438 21.61 15.86 -3.05
N PHE A 439 21.34 16.14 -4.33
CA PHE A 439 20.01 16.09 -4.93
C PHE A 439 19.81 14.92 -5.90
N ASP A 440 20.82 14.06 -6.06
CA ASP A 440 20.69 12.84 -6.85
C ASP A 440 19.55 11.96 -6.29
N CYS A 441 18.71 11.44 -7.19
CA CYS A 441 17.53 10.64 -6.87
C CYS A 441 17.72 9.19 -7.34
N ALA A 442 16.81 8.28 -6.93
CA ALA A 442 16.82 6.87 -7.32
C ALA A 442 16.73 6.67 -8.85
N PHE A 443 15.96 7.53 -9.52
CA PHE A 443 15.83 7.53 -10.97
C PHE A 443 16.37 8.82 -11.56
N LYS A 444 16.81 8.70 -12.82
CA LYS A 444 17.20 9.81 -13.66
C LYS A 444 16.00 10.77 -13.84
N PRO A 445 16.15 12.08 -13.57
CA PRO A 445 15.13 13.07 -13.90
C PRO A 445 14.88 13.11 -15.42
N PHE A 446 13.68 13.50 -15.85
CA PHE A 446 13.30 13.47 -17.27
C PHE A 446 14.29 14.22 -18.19
N ARG A 447 14.73 15.42 -17.78
CA ARG A 447 15.75 16.23 -18.48
C ARG A 447 17.12 16.20 -17.80
N GLY A 448 17.31 15.33 -16.81
CA GLY A 448 18.58 15.18 -16.09
C GLY A 448 19.48 14.12 -16.72
N GLU A 449 20.68 13.95 -16.17
CA GLU A 449 21.65 12.91 -16.52
C GLU A 449 22.01 12.03 -15.32
N ARG A 450 21.84 12.55 -14.09
CA ARG A 450 22.34 11.91 -12.87
C ARG A 450 21.29 11.07 -12.15
N SER A 451 21.75 10.02 -11.49
CA SER A 451 20.98 9.23 -10.55
C SER A 451 21.92 8.57 -9.54
N ILE A 452 21.36 8.15 -8.41
CA ILE A 452 22.11 7.42 -7.38
C ILE A 452 22.53 6.06 -7.96
N HIS A 453 23.82 5.77 -7.91
CA HIS A 453 24.35 4.48 -8.34
C HIS A 453 23.81 3.33 -7.46
N TYR A 454 23.50 2.17 -8.04
CA TYR A 454 22.88 1.05 -7.31
C TYR A 454 23.71 0.55 -6.10
N MET A 455 25.04 0.65 -6.16
CA MET A 455 25.91 0.34 -5.02
C MET A 455 25.67 1.25 -3.81
N ALA A 456 25.26 2.50 -4.01
CA ALA A 456 24.91 3.41 -2.92
C ALA A 456 23.67 2.92 -2.17
N HIS A 457 22.68 2.36 -2.89
CA HIS A 457 21.50 1.75 -2.27
C HIS A 457 21.92 0.59 -1.35
N LEU A 458 22.78 -0.30 -1.83
CA LEU A 458 23.30 -1.44 -1.06
C LEU A 458 24.13 -1.01 0.15
N LYS A 459 25.03 -0.04 -0.02
CA LYS A 459 25.85 0.48 1.07
C LYS A 459 25.00 1.19 2.14
N MET A 460 23.96 1.92 1.76
CA MET A 460 23.04 2.52 2.71
C MET A 460 22.25 1.46 3.49
N MET A 461 21.76 0.42 2.80
CA MET A 461 21.14 -0.72 3.49
C MET A 461 22.12 -1.37 4.46
N ALA A 462 23.38 -1.56 4.05
CA ALA A 462 24.41 -2.19 4.86
C ALA A 462 24.77 -1.37 6.10
N ALA A 463 24.67 -0.03 6.03
CA ALA A 463 24.86 0.84 7.19
C ALA A 463 23.76 0.66 8.25
N ALA A 464 22.52 0.37 7.84
CA ALA A 464 21.38 0.20 8.74
C ALA A 464 21.15 -1.25 9.19
N GLN A 465 21.43 -2.24 8.32
CA GLN A 465 21.08 -3.65 8.50
C GLN A 465 21.61 -4.27 9.81
N PRO A 466 22.84 -3.99 10.28
CA PRO A 466 23.36 -4.52 11.53
C PRO A 466 22.58 -4.08 12.76
N PHE A 467 21.73 -3.06 12.66
CA PHE A 467 20.95 -2.53 13.78
C PHE A 467 19.47 -2.84 13.68
N ILE A 468 19.04 -3.63 12.69
CA ILE A 468 17.64 -4.04 12.54
C ILE A 468 17.50 -5.50 12.98
N SER A 469 16.58 -5.76 13.90
CA SER A 469 16.30 -7.11 14.39
C SER A 469 15.67 -8.01 13.31
N GLY A 470 14.70 -7.50 12.54
CA GLY A 470 14.23 -8.12 11.30
C GLY A 470 15.11 -7.74 10.09
N ALA A 471 14.53 -7.26 9.00
CA ALA A 471 15.24 -6.84 7.79
C ALA A 471 14.71 -5.52 7.22
N ILE A 472 15.15 -5.20 6.00
CA ILE A 472 14.87 -3.94 5.31
C ILE A 472 14.10 -4.26 4.03
N SER A 473 12.91 -3.69 3.91
CA SER A 473 12.17 -3.63 2.65
C SER A 473 12.54 -2.36 1.91
N LYS A 474 13.55 -2.48 1.05
CA LYS A 474 14.03 -1.41 0.17
C LYS A 474 14.30 -2.00 -1.20
N THR A 475 13.87 -1.28 -2.24
CA THR A 475 14.19 -1.65 -3.61
C THR A 475 15.56 -1.07 -4.00
N VAL A 476 16.39 -1.89 -4.63
CA VAL A 476 17.64 -1.45 -5.25
C VAL A 476 17.32 -1.10 -6.70
N ASN A 477 17.31 0.19 -7.02
CA ASN A 477 16.98 0.69 -8.35
C ASN A 477 18.22 0.65 -9.25
N LEU A 478 18.09 0.05 -10.43
CA LEU A 478 19.11 0.01 -11.46
C LEU A 478 18.62 0.71 -12.74
N PRO A 479 19.52 1.43 -13.43
CA PRO A 479 19.25 1.96 -14.77
C PRO A 479 18.87 0.88 -15.80
N ARG A 480 18.21 1.30 -16.88
CA ARG A 480 17.71 0.40 -17.94
C ARG A 480 18.84 -0.37 -18.64
N GLU A 481 19.99 0.29 -18.79
CA GLU A 481 21.20 -0.18 -19.47
C GLU A 481 22.00 -1.22 -18.68
N CYS A 482 21.70 -1.44 -17.39
CA CYS A 482 22.38 -2.46 -16.60
C CYS A 482 22.23 -3.85 -17.21
N THR A 483 23.31 -4.63 -17.16
CA THR A 483 23.36 -5.98 -17.70
C THR A 483 22.97 -7.03 -16.64
N VAL A 484 22.92 -8.30 -17.04
CA VAL A 484 22.71 -9.42 -16.10
C VAL A 484 23.90 -9.57 -15.16
N GLU A 485 25.11 -9.25 -15.64
CA GLU A 485 26.33 -9.24 -14.84
C GLU A 485 26.29 -8.17 -13.75
N ASP A 486 25.74 -6.99 -14.02
CA ASP A 486 25.54 -5.94 -13.01
C ASP A 486 24.58 -6.40 -11.90
N ILE A 487 23.50 -7.09 -12.26
CA ILE A 487 22.56 -7.70 -11.30
C ILE A 487 23.27 -8.76 -10.45
N THR A 488 24.11 -9.58 -11.10
CA THR A 488 24.88 -10.62 -10.43
C THR A 488 25.86 -10.01 -9.44
N ASP A 489 26.62 -8.98 -9.84
CA ASP A 489 27.51 -8.26 -8.92
C ASP A 489 26.71 -7.64 -7.77
N ALA A 490 25.59 -6.96 -8.03
CA ALA A 490 24.75 -6.39 -6.98
C ALA A 490 24.33 -7.44 -5.93
N TYR A 491 23.90 -8.64 -6.34
CA TYR A 491 23.59 -9.74 -5.41
C TYR A 491 24.84 -10.27 -4.67
N VAL A 492 26.00 -10.32 -5.31
CA VAL A 492 27.25 -10.74 -4.66
C VAL A 492 27.72 -9.69 -3.65
N GLN A 493 27.64 -8.41 -3.97
CA GLN A 493 28.01 -7.33 -3.07
C GLN A 493 27.06 -7.25 -1.89
N ALA A 494 25.76 -7.41 -2.11
CA ALA A 494 24.76 -7.50 -1.04
C ALA A 494 25.07 -8.61 -0.02
N TRP A 495 25.47 -9.79 -0.51
CA TRP A 495 25.92 -10.89 0.34
C TRP A 495 27.15 -10.51 1.16
N LYS A 496 28.19 -9.98 0.51
CA LYS A 496 29.44 -9.55 1.17
C LYS A 496 29.22 -8.46 2.23
N LEU A 497 28.25 -7.58 1.97
CA LEU A 497 27.84 -6.52 2.89
C LEU A 497 26.97 -7.02 4.06
N GLY A 498 26.60 -8.29 4.08
CA GLY A 498 25.81 -8.90 5.16
C GLY A 498 24.33 -8.49 5.17
N LEU A 499 23.77 -8.13 4.00
CA LEU A 499 22.34 -7.87 3.86
C LEU A 499 21.53 -9.15 4.10
N LYS A 500 20.32 -9.02 4.65
CA LYS A 500 19.44 -10.17 4.91
C LYS A 500 18.60 -10.51 3.68
N CYS A 501 18.03 -9.50 3.03
CA CYS A 501 17.15 -9.65 1.87
C CYS A 501 17.38 -8.52 0.88
N VAL A 502 17.35 -8.81 -0.41
CA VAL A 502 17.50 -7.82 -1.49
C VAL A 502 16.49 -8.10 -2.59
N ALA A 503 15.80 -7.03 -3.00
CA ALA A 503 14.98 -6.97 -4.19
C ALA A 503 15.55 -5.90 -5.12
N ILE A 504 15.77 -6.27 -6.38
CA ILE A 504 16.29 -5.37 -7.40
C ILE A 504 15.15 -5.02 -8.37
N TYR A 505 15.04 -3.75 -8.69
CA TYR A 505 14.22 -3.26 -9.78
C TYR A 505 15.11 -2.56 -10.81
N ARG A 506 15.14 -3.09 -12.02
CA ARG A 506 15.77 -2.44 -13.17
C ARG A 506 14.70 -1.69 -13.94
N ASP A 507 14.99 -0.44 -14.31
CA ASP A 507 14.06 0.30 -15.16
C ASP A 507 13.81 -0.46 -16.48
N GLY A 508 12.54 -0.55 -16.87
CA GLY A 508 12.08 -1.36 -17.99
C GLY A 508 11.90 -2.86 -17.73
N SER A 509 12.17 -3.38 -16.52
CA SER A 509 11.89 -4.81 -16.19
C SER A 509 10.38 -5.13 -16.09
N LYS A 510 9.52 -4.11 -15.98
CA LYS A 510 8.07 -4.23 -16.09
C LYS A 510 7.54 -3.13 -17.02
N ARG A 511 6.69 -3.50 -17.98
CA ARG A 511 6.13 -2.58 -18.99
C ARG A 511 5.06 -1.62 -18.45
N SER A 512 4.54 -1.83 -17.23
CA SER A 512 3.62 -0.91 -16.57
C SER A 512 4.20 -0.37 -15.26
N GLN A 513 4.25 0.95 -15.11
CA GLN A 513 4.76 1.65 -13.94
C GLN A 513 3.67 2.54 -13.32
N PRO A 514 3.49 2.51 -11.98
CA PRO A 514 2.50 3.34 -11.29
C PRO A 514 2.96 4.78 -11.00
N LEU A 515 4.27 5.06 -11.04
CA LEU A 515 4.87 6.38 -10.88
C LEU A 515 5.86 6.59 -12.02
N ASN A 516 5.73 7.73 -12.71
CA ASN A 516 6.62 8.09 -13.81
C ASN A 516 7.35 9.41 -13.49
N THR A 517 8.57 9.53 -14.01
CA THR A 517 9.36 10.78 -13.98
C THR A 517 8.92 11.76 -15.07
N ALA A 518 8.12 11.30 -16.04
CA ALA A 518 7.56 12.10 -17.13
C ALA A 518 6.02 12.07 -17.15
N LYS A 519 5.43 13.04 -17.83
CA LYS A 519 3.99 13.11 -18.09
C LYS A 519 3.61 12.04 -19.12
N THR A 520 2.54 11.28 -18.89
CA THR A 520 2.04 10.29 -19.85
C THR A 520 1.79 10.92 -21.22
N GLY A 521 2.51 10.48 -22.25
CA GLY A 521 2.41 10.96 -23.64
C GLY A 521 3.70 11.56 -24.22
N GLU A 522 4.72 11.82 -23.40
CA GLU A 522 6.04 12.27 -23.85
C GLU A 522 7.11 11.38 -23.22
N GLY A 523 7.76 10.51 -24.01
CA GLY A 523 8.89 9.69 -23.52
C GLY A 523 9.00 8.25 -24.01
N THR A 524 8.19 7.78 -24.97
CA THR A 524 8.57 6.59 -25.74
C THR A 524 9.48 7.03 -26.87
N GLU A 525 10.80 6.99 -26.66
CA GLU A 525 11.75 6.94 -27.77
C GLU A 525 11.44 5.66 -28.57
N GLU A 526 10.84 5.86 -29.74
CA GLU A 526 10.61 4.86 -30.76
C GLU A 526 11.96 4.42 -31.33
N ASP A 527 12.40 3.21 -31.01
CA ASP A 527 13.52 2.59 -31.71
C ASP A 527 13.22 1.09 -31.91
N SER A 528 12.57 0.77 -33.04
CA SER A 528 12.74 -0.54 -33.69
C SER A 528 12.32 -0.55 -35.18
N ALA A 529 13.33 -0.69 -36.05
CA ALA A 529 13.35 -1.33 -37.38
C ALA A 529 12.68 -0.61 -38.60
N PRO A 530 13.47 -0.08 -39.57
CA PRO A 530 13.00 0.77 -40.67
C PRO A 530 12.30 0.03 -41.85
N ALA A 531 11.78 -1.17 -41.64
CA ALA A 531 11.19 -1.98 -42.72
C ALA A 531 9.71 -2.36 -42.51
N VAL A 532 9.11 -1.98 -41.37
CA VAL A 532 7.71 -2.27 -41.05
C VAL A 532 6.85 -0.99 -41.11
N ASP A 533 7.47 0.19 -40.98
CA ASP A 533 6.78 1.49 -40.91
C ASP A 533 6.04 1.88 -42.21
N GLU A 534 6.58 1.58 -43.40
CA GLU A 534 5.87 1.92 -44.64
C GLU A 534 4.57 1.11 -44.80
N ARG A 535 4.55 -0.14 -44.33
CA ARG A 535 3.37 -1.00 -44.42
C ARG A 535 2.35 -0.68 -43.34
N ILE A 536 2.80 -0.24 -42.16
CA ILE A 536 1.96 0.21 -41.06
C ILE A 536 1.35 1.58 -41.41
N GLN A 537 2.10 2.53 -41.97
CA GLN A 537 1.56 3.83 -42.41
C GLN A 537 0.49 3.68 -43.51
N GLU A 538 0.70 2.80 -44.51
CA GLU A 538 -0.33 2.53 -45.52
C GLU A 538 -1.63 1.94 -44.92
N LEU A 539 -1.50 1.10 -43.89
CA LEU A 539 -2.64 0.48 -43.20
C LEU A 539 -3.31 1.45 -42.21
N GLU A 540 -2.54 2.32 -41.57
CA GLU A 540 -3.01 3.37 -40.67
C GLU A 540 -3.75 4.48 -41.41
N GLU A 541 -3.29 4.88 -42.60
CA GLU A 541 -4.05 5.84 -43.44
C GLU A 541 -5.38 5.25 -43.92
N GLN A 542 -5.42 3.95 -44.23
CA GLN A 542 -6.66 3.24 -44.58
C GLN A 542 -7.61 3.07 -43.38
N LEU A 543 -7.08 2.87 -42.17
CA LEU A 543 -7.87 2.75 -40.94
C LEU A 543 -8.39 4.10 -40.44
N VAL A 544 -7.59 5.17 -40.49
CA VAL A 544 -8.00 6.53 -40.11
C VAL A 544 -9.11 7.06 -41.04
N GLY A 545 -9.11 6.63 -42.31
CA GLY A 545 -10.19 6.91 -43.27
C GLY A 545 -11.52 6.25 -42.91
N LEU A 546 -11.51 5.01 -42.38
CA LEU A 546 -12.73 4.30 -41.97
C LEU A 546 -13.23 4.71 -40.57
N GLN A 547 -12.34 5.00 -39.62
CA GLN A 547 -12.71 5.29 -38.23
C GLN A 547 -13.44 6.64 -38.08
N LYS A 548 -13.18 7.61 -38.97
CA LYS A 548 -13.78 8.96 -38.92
C LYS A 548 -15.26 9.02 -39.35
N GLN A 549 -15.87 7.91 -39.78
CA GLN A 549 -17.29 7.90 -40.19
C GLN A 549 -18.26 7.22 -39.20
N ILE A 550 -17.79 6.59 -38.11
CA ILE A 550 -18.67 5.74 -37.27
C ILE A 550 -18.90 6.27 -35.84
N ASP A 551 -18.03 7.11 -35.27
CA ASP A 551 -18.14 7.51 -33.85
C ASP A 551 -18.60 8.96 -33.59
N GLN A 552 -19.73 9.34 -34.18
CA GLN A 552 -20.57 10.41 -33.61
C GLN A 552 -21.90 9.81 -33.16
N PRO A 553 -22.26 9.90 -31.86
CA PRO A 553 -23.54 9.38 -31.41
C PRO A 553 -24.68 10.21 -32.02
N LEU A 554 -25.33 9.64 -33.04
CA LEU A 554 -26.46 10.24 -33.73
C LEU A 554 -27.70 10.21 -32.82
N ARG A 555 -28.07 11.39 -32.29
CA ARG A 555 -29.30 11.55 -31.51
C ARG A 555 -30.51 11.30 -32.39
N ARG A 556 -31.26 10.22 -32.14
CA ARG A 556 -32.53 9.93 -32.80
C ARG A 556 -33.63 10.82 -32.23
N ARG A 557 -34.02 11.88 -32.94
CA ARG A 557 -35.13 12.76 -32.54
C ARG A 557 -36.48 12.12 -32.91
N LEU A 558 -37.49 12.37 -32.09
CA LEU A 558 -38.86 11.95 -32.38
C LEU A 558 -39.53 12.95 -33.36
N PRO A 559 -40.46 12.49 -34.22
CA PRO A 559 -41.23 13.36 -35.11
C PRO A 559 -42.14 14.31 -34.34
N GLU A 560 -42.52 15.44 -34.95
CA GLU A 560 -43.36 16.46 -34.30
C GLU A 560 -44.69 15.86 -33.80
N THR A 561 -45.33 15.03 -34.63
CA THR A 561 -46.54 14.25 -34.30
C THR A 561 -46.18 12.80 -34.00
N ARG A 562 -46.57 12.29 -32.83
CA ARG A 562 -46.21 10.93 -32.38
C ARG A 562 -47.28 10.30 -31.48
N THR A 563 -47.23 8.97 -31.34
CA THR A 563 -48.07 8.23 -30.40
C THR A 563 -47.48 8.31 -29.00
N ALA A 564 -48.30 8.60 -27.99
CA ALA A 564 -47.87 8.64 -26.60
C ALA A 564 -48.82 7.84 -25.69
N VAL A 565 -48.26 7.21 -24.66
CA VAL A 565 -49.01 6.49 -23.62
C VAL A 565 -48.99 7.34 -22.36
N THR A 566 -50.17 7.69 -21.85
CA THR A 566 -50.32 8.46 -20.61
C THR A 566 -50.90 7.59 -19.49
N HIS A 567 -50.22 7.55 -18.34
CA HIS A 567 -50.61 6.77 -17.17
C HIS A 567 -50.73 7.66 -15.94
N LYS A 568 -51.91 7.64 -15.31
CA LYS A 568 -52.12 8.32 -14.01
C LYS A 568 -51.63 7.41 -12.87
N PHE A 569 -50.80 7.93 -11.99
CA PHE A 569 -50.35 7.24 -10.79
C PHE A 569 -50.64 8.03 -9.51
N ASP A 570 -50.71 7.30 -8.40
CA ASP A 570 -50.94 7.84 -7.06
C ASP A 570 -50.07 7.05 -6.09
N ILE A 571 -49.19 7.75 -5.38
CA ILE A 571 -48.25 7.18 -4.39
C ILE A 571 -48.44 7.95 -3.09
N ALA A 572 -48.94 7.29 -2.04
CA ALA A 572 -49.14 7.89 -0.73
C ALA A 572 -49.96 9.21 -0.75
N GLY A 573 -50.94 9.34 -1.65
CA GLY A 573 -51.78 10.53 -1.80
C GLY A 573 -51.19 11.64 -2.69
N HIS A 574 -50.03 11.39 -3.31
CA HIS A 574 -49.46 12.26 -4.34
C HIS A 574 -49.85 11.75 -5.73
N GLU A 575 -50.75 12.47 -6.38
CA GLU A 575 -51.18 12.17 -7.75
C GLU A 575 -50.25 12.80 -8.79
N GLY A 576 -49.95 12.03 -9.85
CA GLY A 576 -49.15 12.46 -10.99
C GLY A 576 -49.55 11.73 -12.28
N TYR A 577 -49.11 12.29 -13.42
CA TYR A 577 -49.29 11.74 -14.75
C TYR A 577 -47.92 11.46 -15.36
N LEU A 578 -47.77 10.28 -15.93
CA LEU A 578 -46.59 9.87 -16.68
C LEU A 578 -46.97 9.75 -18.16
N THR A 579 -46.33 10.53 -19.03
CA THR A 579 -46.55 10.50 -20.47
C THR A 579 -45.28 10.03 -21.17
N ILE A 580 -45.35 8.91 -21.90
CA ILE A 580 -44.25 8.34 -22.65
C ILE A 580 -44.53 8.49 -24.15
N GLY A 581 -43.69 9.23 -24.86
CA GLY A 581 -43.75 9.32 -26.31
C GLY A 581 -42.95 8.19 -26.95
N LEU A 582 -43.52 7.57 -27.99
CA LEU A 582 -42.95 6.42 -28.68
C LEU A 582 -42.31 6.81 -30.01
N PHE A 583 -41.25 6.10 -30.38
CA PHE A 583 -40.73 6.07 -31.74
C PHE A 583 -41.70 5.32 -32.67
N GLU A 584 -41.48 5.44 -33.99
CA GLU A 584 -42.29 4.76 -35.02
C GLU A 584 -42.30 3.22 -34.87
N ASP A 585 -41.27 2.65 -34.24
CA ASP A 585 -41.12 1.23 -33.95
C ASP A 585 -41.83 0.79 -32.64
N GLY A 586 -42.50 1.71 -31.96
CA GLY A 586 -43.21 1.45 -30.70
C GLY A 586 -42.32 1.44 -29.45
N THR A 587 -41.01 1.72 -29.57
CA THR A 587 -40.10 1.83 -28.42
C THR A 587 -40.19 3.21 -27.75
N PRO A 588 -39.93 3.34 -26.44
CA PRO A 588 -40.01 4.63 -25.75
C PRO A 588 -38.86 5.55 -26.11
N GLY A 589 -39.17 6.80 -26.45
CA GLY A 589 -38.19 7.82 -26.87
C GLY A 589 -38.23 9.12 -26.09
N GLU A 590 -39.31 9.39 -25.35
CA GLU A 590 -39.38 10.52 -24.43
C GLU A 590 -40.31 10.22 -23.26
N MET A 591 -40.07 10.93 -22.16
CA MET A 591 -40.81 10.79 -20.91
C MET A 591 -41.11 12.18 -20.36
N PHE A 592 -42.34 12.38 -19.89
CA PHE A 592 -42.79 13.54 -19.13
C PHE A 592 -43.48 13.08 -17.85
N ILE A 593 -43.23 13.78 -16.74
CA ILE A 593 -43.84 13.48 -15.44
C ILE A 593 -44.48 14.76 -14.92
N THR A 594 -45.80 14.82 -14.90
CA THR A 594 -46.55 15.98 -14.38
C THR A 594 -47.14 15.66 -13.02
N MET A 595 -46.74 16.40 -11.98
CA MET A 595 -47.27 16.24 -10.62
C MET A 595 -48.43 17.22 -10.37
N ALA A 596 -49.47 16.81 -9.63
CA ALA A 596 -50.68 17.60 -9.43
C ALA A 596 -50.51 18.91 -8.59
N LYS A 597 -49.37 19.09 -7.90
CA LYS A 597 -49.02 20.35 -7.21
C LYS A 597 -47.94 21.09 -8.02
N GLU A 598 -48.37 21.95 -8.94
CA GLU A 598 -47.48 22.83 -9.71
C GLU A 598 -46.67 23.76 -8.79
N GLY A 599 -45.39 23.95 -9.10
CA GLY A 599 -44.49 24.87 -8.39
C GLY A 599 -43.74 24.30 -7.18
N SER A 600 -43.83 22.99 -6.89
CA SER A 600 -43.03 22.36 -5.83
C SER A 600 -41.64 21.94 -6.32
N THR A 601 -40.63 21.89 -5.43
CA THR A 601 -39.26 21.40 -5.71
C THR A 601 -39.28 19.99 -6.33
N ILE A 602 -40.28 19.18 -6.00
CA ILE A 602 -40.48 17.83 -6.55
C ILE A 602 -40.87 17.89 -8.03
N GLY A 603 -41.69 18.86 -8.45
CA GLY A 603 -42.07 19.05 -9.85
C GLY A 603 -40.86 19.31 -10.74
N GLY A 604 -40.04 20.31 -10.38
CA GLY A 604 -38.84 20.64 -11.16
C GLY A 604 -37.79 19.51 -11.19
N LEU A 605 -37.68 18.73 -10.11
CA LEU A 605 -36.82 17.55 -10.09
C LEU A 605 -37.35 16.45 -11.02
N MET A 606 -38.66 16.20 -11.03
CA MET A 606 -39.27 15.20 -11.92
C MET A 606 -39.17 15.62 -13.40
N ASP A 607 -39.34 16.90 -13.71
CA ASP A 607 -39.12 17.44 -15.07
C ASP A 607 -37.67 17.24 -15.53
N SER A 608 -36.71 17.47 -14.63
CA SER A 608 -35.28 17.28 -14.92
C SER A 608 -34.94 15.81 -15.18
N VAL A 609 -35.48 14.89 -14.37
CA VAL A 609 -35.29 13.45 -14.56
C VAL A 609 -35.97 12.96 -15.84
N ALA A 610 -37.15 13.47 -16.14
CA ALA A 610 -37.89 13.17 -17.36
C ALA A 610 -37.12 13.63 -18.62
N ALA A 611 -36.55 14.83 -18.60
CA ALA A 611 -35.70 15.35 -19.67
C ALA A 611 -34.41 14.54 -19.87
N LEU A 612 -33.69 14.22 -18.78
CA LEU A 612 -32.46 13.41 -18.84
C LEU A 612 -32.72 12.00 -19.37
N THR A 613 -33.82 11.38 -18.94
CA THR A 613 -34.23 10.05 -19.42
C THR A 613 -34.59 10.11 -20.90
N SER A 614 -35.30 11.15 -21.34
CA SER A 614 -35.62 11.36 -22.76
C SER A 614 -34.38 11.51 -23.62
N ILE A 615 -33.38 12.29 -23.17
CA ILE A 615 -32.10 12.42 -23.86
C ILE A 615 -31.39 11.06 -23.93
N SER A 616 -31.33 10.33 -22.81
CA SER A 616 -30.68 9.02 -22.74
C SER A 616 -31.27 8.02 -23.74
N LEU A 617 -32.60 7.96 -23.83
CA LEU A 617 -33.30 7.11 -24.80
C LEU A 617 -33.01 7.53 -26.26
N GLN A 618 -32.96 8.83 -26.54
CA GLN A 618 -32.65 9.36 -27.89
C GLN A 618 -31.20 9.12 -28.32
N TYR A 619 -30.29 8.93 -27.36
CA TYR A 619 -28.89 8.53 -27.60
C TYR A 619 -28.68 7.01 -27.57
N GLY A 620 -29.77 6.22 -27.54
CA GLY A 620 -29.71 4.77 -27.69
C GLY A 620 -29.41 4.01 -26.41
N VAL A 621 -29.55 4.62 -25.23
CA VAL A 621 -29.41 3.90 -23.95
C VAL A 621 -30.54 2.87 -23.82
N PRO A 622 -30.23 1.58 -23.63
CA PRO A 622 -31.25 0.54 -23.47
C PRO A 622 -32.16 0.78 -22.25
N LEU A 623 -33.47 0.61 -22.43
CA LEU A 623 -34.44 0.82 -21.35
C LEU A 623 -34.22 -0.13 -20.16
N ASP A 624 -33.78 -1.37 -20.41
CA ASP A 624 -33.51 -2.34 -19.35
C ASP A 624 -32.39 -1.88 -18.40
N ALA A 625 -31.38 -1.18 -18.93
CA ALA A 625 -30.30 -0.60 -18.13
C ALA A 625 -30.83 0.51 -17.21
N LEU A 626 -31.71 1.38 -17.72
CA LEU A 626 -32.36 2.44 -16.93
C LEU A 626 -33.27 1.83 -15.85
N VAL A 627 -34.12 0.87 -16.21
CA VAL A 627 -35.01 0.20 -15.26
C VAL A 627 -34.22 -0.50 -14.15
N ARG A 628 -33.14 -1.22 -14.48
CA ARG A 628 -32.28 -1.87 -13.49
C ARG A 628 -31.63 -0.87 -12.53
N LYS A 629 -31.27 0.33 -13.00
CA LYS A 629 -30.58 1.35 -12.21
C LYS A 629 -31.51 2.15 -11.29
N PHE A 630 -32.72 2.46 -11.76
CA PHE A 630 -33.65 3.37 -11.09
C PHE A 630 -34.75 2.65 -10.30
N SER A 631 -34.97 1.36 -10.54
CA SER A 631 -35.86 0.55 -9.69
C SER A 631 -35.27 0.42 -8.28
N HIS A 632 -36.14 0.42 -7.27
CA HIS A 632 -35.84 0.30 -5.83
C HIS A 632 -35.05 1.46 -5.20
N GLN A 633 -34.92 2.59 -5.89
CA GLN A 633 -34.40 3.81 -5.27
C GLN A 633 -35.36 4.32 -4.19
N ARG A 634 -34.80 4.72 -3.04
CA ARG A 634 -35.57 5.07 -1.84
C ARG A 634 -35.49 6.56 -1.55
N PHE A 635 -36.62 7.26 -1.66
CA PHE A 635 -36.80 8.63 -1.19
C PHE A 635 -38.29 9.00 -1.23
N GLU A 636 -38.68 10.01 -0.45
CA GLU A 636 -40.05 10.49 -0.38
C GLU A 636 -40.45 11.29 -1.64
N PRO A 637 -41.66 11.14 -2.19
CA PRO A 637 -42.78 10.35 -1.67
C PRO A 637 -42.65 8.83 -1.86
N SER A 638 -42.83 8.07 -0.78
CA SER A 638 -42.83 6.61 -0.78
C SER A 638 -44.12 6.06 -0.15
N GLY A 639 -44.61 4.89 -0.60
CA GLY A 639 -45.80 4.29 0.01
C GLY A 639 -46.59 3.36 -0.89
N PHE A 640 -47.82 3.07 -0.45
CA PHE A 640 -48.74 2.21 -1.18
C PHE A 640 -49.25 2.91 -2.44
N THR A 641 -49.43 2.13 -3.50
CA THR A 641 -49.97 2.62 -4.78
C THR A 641 -51.25 1.89 -5.12
N LYS A 642 -52.07 2.50 -5.98
CA LYS A 642 -53.31 1.90 -6.49
C LYS A 642 -53.07 0.88 -7.61
N ASN A 643 -51.83 0.67 -8.05
CA ASN A 643 -51.50 -0.25 -9.13
C ASN A 643 -51.34 -1.70 -8.60
N PRO A 644 -52.17 -2.67 -9.04
CA PRO A 644 -52.09 -4.06 -8.59
C PRO A 644 -50.74 -4.74 -8.85
N GLN A 645 -49.98 -4.26 -9.84
CA GLN A 645 -48.66 -4.81 -10.19
C GLN A 645 -47.52 -4.20 -9.35
N ILE A 646 -47.75 -3.03 -8.75
CA ILE A 646 -46.77 -2.28 -7.95
C ILE A 646 -47.44 -1.85 -6.63
N GLY A 647 -47.78 -2.81 -5.77
CA GLY A 647 -48.55 -2.52 -4.54
C GLY A 647 -47.89 -1.52 -3.58
N ARG A 648 -46.55 -1.46 -3.57
CA ARG A 648 -45.77 -0.48 -2.81
C ARG A 648 -44.58 0.02 -3.63
N ALA A 649 -44.40 1.33 -3.65
CA ALA A 649 -43.25 2.01 -4.27
C ALA A 649 -42.38 2.65 -3.19
N SER A 650 -41.07 2.57 -3.40
CA SER A 650 -40.05 3.13 -2.50
C SER A 650 -39.62 4.55 -2.86
N SER A 651 -40.04 5.04 -4.03
CA SER A 651 -40.03 6.43 -4.47
C SER A 651 -40.91 6.59 -5.72
N ILE A 652 -41.12 7.83 -6.18
CA ILE A 652 -41.75 8.10 -7.48
C ILE A 652 -40.94 7.48 -8.63
N ILE A 653 -39.61 7.58 -8.58
CA ILE A 653 -38.71 7.07 -9.62
C ILE A 653 -38.73 5.54 -9.67
N ASP A 654 -38.74 4.88 -8.50
CA ASP A 654 -38.95 3.42 -8.41
C ASP A 654 -40.27 3.01 -9.09
N TYR A 655 -41.36 3.73 -8.83
CA TYR A 655 -42.64 3.45 -9.47
C TYR A 655 -42.60 3.64 -10.98
N VAL A 656 -42.08 4.77 -11.47
CA VAL A 656 -42.03 5.11 -12.90
C VAL A 656 -41.24 4.07 -13.69
N PHE A 657 -40.03 3.71 -13.25
CA PHE A 657 -39.20 2.76 -13.98
C PHE A 657 -39.70 1.32 -13.87
N ARG A 658 -40.28 0.90 -12.74
CA ARG A 658 -40.94 -0.41 -12.66
C ARG A 658 -42.19 -0.49 -13.53
N TRP A 659 -42.94 0.61 -13.65
CA TRP A 659 -44.07 0.68 -14.55
C TRP A 659 -43.62 0.63 -16.02
N MET A 660 -42.61 1.42 -16.41
CA MET A 660 -42.04 1.36 -17.77
C MET A 660 -41.49 -0.04 -18.09
N GLY A 661 -40.81 -0.68 -17.13
CA GLY A 661 -40.38 -2.08 -17.28
C GLY A 661 -41.56 -3.02 -17.52
N SER A 662 -42.66 -2.87 -16.79
CA SER A 662 -43.86 -3.70 -16.96
C SER A 662 -44.54 -3.54 -18.32
N GLN A 663 -44.46 -2.35 -18.93
CA GLN A 663 -45.13 -2.04 -20.18
C GLN A 663 -44.27 -2.34 -21.42
N PHE A 664 -42.98 -2.03 -21.37
CA PHE A 664 -42.12 -2.03 -22.56
C PHE A 664 -41.06 -3.14 -22.58
N ILE A 665 -40.87 -3.88 -21.48
CA ILE A 665 -39.91 -4.99 -21.42
C ILE A 665 -40.63 -6.34 -21.34
N PRO A 666 -40.57 -7.18 -22.39
CA PRO A 666 -41.14 -8.52 -22.36
C PRO A 666 -40.58 -9.37 -21.20
N GLY A 667 -41.45 -10.07 -20.47
CA GLY A 667 -41.07 -10.95 -19.36
C GLY A 667 -40.63 -10.23 -18.06
N PHE A 668 -40.75 -8.90 -17.98
CA PHE A 668 -40.36 -8.14 -16.78
C PHE A 668 -41.17 -8.53 -15.53
N ILE A 669 -42.48 -8.77 -15.67
CA ILE A 669 -43.35 -9.15 -14.57
C ILE A 669 -43.00 -10.55 -14.03
N GLU A 670 -42.64 -11.49 -14.90
CA GLU A 670 -42.26 -12.86 -14.53
C GLU A 670 -40.91 -12.88 -13.79
N LYS A 671 -39.90 -12.15 -14.31
CA LYS A 671 -38.60 -12.00 -13.64
C LYS A 671 -38.70 -11.28 -12.29
N SER A 672 -39.59 -10.30 -12.18
CA SER A 672 -39.80 -9.54 -10.93
C SER A 672 -40.57 -10.33 -9.87
N ARG A 673 -41.41 -11.30 -10.26
CA ARG A 673 -42.09 -12.24 -9.34
C ARG A 673 -41.19 -13.39 -8.89
N GLY A 674 -40.20 -13.79 -9.70
CA GLY A 674 -39.26 -14.87 -9.41
C GLY A 674 -38.30 -14.66 -8.23
N ASN A 675 -38.17 -13.42 -7.72
CA ASN A 675 -37.32 -13.10 -6.56
C ASN A 675 -38.07 -13.01 -5.22
N GLY A 676 -39.33 -13.45 -5.15
CA GLY A 676 -40.17 -13.40 -3.95
C GLY A 676 -40.40 -14.74 -3.22
N SER A 677 -39.98 -15.88 -3.77
CA SER A 677 -40.26 -17.21 -3.18
C SER A 677 -39.18 -18.26 -3.46
N GLY A 678 -37.92 -17.81 -3.57
CA GLY A 678 -36.76 -18.65 -3.93
C GLY A 678 -35.69 -18.69 -2.84
N GLN A 679 -36.07 -18.68 -1.56
CA GLN A 679 -35.16 -19.13 -0.51
C GLN A 679 -35.09 -20.66 -0.62
N GLN A 680 -34.02 -21.17 -1.23
CA GLN A 680 -33.66 -22.57 -1.09
C GLN A 680 -33.32 -22.79 0.38
N GLU A 681 -34.30 -23.22 1.17
CA GLU A 681 -34.07 -23.69 2.53
C GLU A 681 -33.09 -24.86 2.47
N LEU A 682 -31.86 -24.64 2.93
CA LEU A 682 -30.93 -25.71 3.23
C LEU A 682 -31.54 -26.52 4.39
N ASN A 683 -32.11 -27.68 4.06
CA ASN A 683 -32.73 -28.58 5.02
C ASN A 683 -31.63 -29.27 5.85
N ILE A 684 -31.22 -28.64 6.95
CA ILE A 684 -30.31 -29.23 7.94
C ILE A 684 -31.20 -29.90 9.01
N PRO A 685 -31.20 -31.24 9.14
CA PRO A 685 -32.02 -31.92 10.13
C PRO A 685 -31.57 -31.55 11.55
N GLY A 686 -32.50 -31.06 12.39
CA GLY A 686 -32.29 -30.76 13.82
C GLY A 686 -32.20 -29.28 14.21
N LEU A 687 -32.21 -28.35 13.24
CA LEU A 687 -32.14 -26.90 13.55
C LEU A 687 -33.48 -26.30 14.01
N GLN A 688 -34.61 -26.86 13.57
CA GLN A 688 -35.94 -26.40 13.98
C GLN A 688 -36.28 -26.77 15.44
N GLU A 689 -35.79 -27.91 15.96
CA GLU A 689 -36.00 -28.29 17.37
C GLU A 689 -35.19 -27.43 18.35
N GLN A 690 -34.03 -26.92 17.95
CA GLN A 690 -33.24 -26.00 18.79
C GLN A 690 -33.81 -24.57 18.81
N GLN A 691 -34.40 -24.12 17.70
CA GLN A 691 -35.03 -22.79 17.64
C GLN A 691 -36.35 -22.72 18.42
N ALA A 692 -37.13 -23.82 18.47
CA ALA A 692 -38.36 -23.90 19.26
C ALA A 692 -38.13 -23.82 20.78
N LYS A 693 -36.92 -24.11 21.28
CA LYS A 693 -36.59 -24.05 22.72
C LYS A 693 -36.11 -22.68 23.23
N ARG A 694 -36.00 -21.65 22.38
CA ARG A 694 -35.52 -20.31 22.79
C ARG A 694 -36.56 -19.19 22.76
N LEU A 695 -37.82 -19.47 22.46
CA LEU A 695 -38.91 -18.49 22.51
C LEU A 695 -39.81 -18.75 23.71
N ASN A 696 -39.40 -18.20 24.87
CA ASN A 696 -40.26 -17.68 25.97
C ASN A 696 -39.44 -17.62 27.26
N LYS A 697 -38.79 -16.48 27.51
CA LYS A 697 -38.59 -15.97 28.87
C LYS A 697 -39.17 -14.55 28.91
N PRO A 698 -40.10 -14.23 29.82
CA PRO A 698 -40.54 -12.86 30.02
C PRO A 698 -39.37 -12.01 30.53
N VAL A 699 -39.27 -10.81 29.98
CA VAL A 699 -38.31 -9.77 30.38
C VAL A 699 -38.68 -9.30 31.78
N VAL A 700 -37.71 -9.28 32.70
CA VAL A 700 -37.85 -8.64 34.01
C VAL A 700 -37.75 -7.14 33.82
N GLU A 701 -38.80 -6.39 34.16
CA GLU A 701 -38.78 -4.93 34.22
C GLU A 701 -37.83 -4.44 35.31
N LEU A 702 -36.92 -3.54 34.94
CA LEU A 702 -36.08 -2.79 35.87
C LEU A 702 -36.88 -1.57 36.40
N PRO A 703 -36.80 -1.22 37.70
CA PRO A 703 -37.66 -0.20 38.28
C PRO A 703 -37.30 1.21 37.81
N VAL A 704 -38.33 1.98 37.46
CA VAL A 704 -38.29 3.43 37.28
C VAL A 704 -38.32 4.10 38.66
N ALA A 705 -37.31 4.90 38.98
CA ALA A 705 -37.31 5.73 40.19
C ALA A 705 -37.76 7.16 39.82
N GLY A 706 -38.90 7.58 40.36
CA GLY A 706 -39.39 8.96 40.32
C GLY A 706 -39.90 9.40 41.69
N SER A 707 -39.36 10.54 42.14
CA SER A 707 -39.89 11.57 43.06
C SER A 707 -40.50 11.16 44.42
N ASP A 708 -39.84 11.53 45.53
CA ASP A 708 -40.27 12.62 46.44
C ASP A 708 -39.60 12.53 47.84
N GLY A 709 -39.19 13.68 48.38
CA GLY A 709 -39.29 14.01 49.82
C GLY A 709 -38.05 13.86 50.73
N GLU A 710 -37.56 15.02 51.22
CA GLU A 710 -36.84 15.29 52.50
C GLU A 710 -35.32 15.00 52.55
N SER A 711 -34.42 15.99 52.35
CA SER A 711 -33.88 17.03 53.29
C SER A 711 -32.89 16.44 54.35
N ILE A 712 -31.65 16.90 54.64
CA ILE A 712 -31.09 18.27 54.88
C ILE A 712 -29.52 18.26 54.87
N ALA A 713 -28.94 19.40 54.44
CA ALA A 713 -27.68 20.10 54.82
C ALA A 713 -26.26 19.79 54.28
N HIS A 714 -25.78 20.77 53.47
CA HIS A 714 -24.54 21.58 53.55
C HIS A 714 -23.14 20.93 53.69
N ALA A 715 -22.24 21.25 52.74
CA ALA A 715 -21.36 22.43 52.84
C ALA A 715 -20.56 22.67 51.54
N SER A 716 -20.34 23.96 51.26
CA SER A 716 -19.64 24.58 50.13
C SER A 716 -18.19 24.96 50.47
N THR A 717 -17.29 24.95 49.50
CA THR A 717 -16.16 25.91 49.29
C THR A 717 -15.40 25.50 48.02
N GLN A 718 -15.50 26.24 46.91
CA GLN A 718 -14.77 27.46 46.51
C GLN A 718 -13.50 27.20 45.69
N ALA A 719 -13.42 27.96 44.60
CA ALA A 719 -12.45 27.97 43.52
C ALA A 719 -11.03 28.39 43.93
N HIS A 720 -10.04 28.05 43.10
CA HIS A 720 -9.10 29.03 42.57
C HIS A 720 -8.46 28.54 41.26
N GLU A 721 -8.68 29.33 40.20
CA GLU A 721 -7.88 29.37 38.98
C GLU A 721 -6.57 30.13 39.25
N HIS A 722 -5.48 29.71 38.60
CA HIS A 722 -4.67 30.62 37.78
C HIS A 722 -3.84 29.88 36.71
N SER A 723 -4.09 30.34 35.49
CA SER A 723 -3.46 30.16 34.20
C SER A 723 -1.93 30.23 34.12
N HIS A 724 -1.34 29.41 33.24
CA HIS A 724 -0.41 29.91 32.22
C HIS A 724 -0.65 29.19 30.88
N GLU A 725 -1.04 29.98 29.89
CA GLU A 725 -1.35 29.62 28.51
C GLU A 725 -0.10 29.28 27.71
N GLY A 726 -0.22 28.24 26.89
CA GLY A 726 0.79 27.83 25.90
C GLY A 726 0.29 26.65 25.06
N SER A 727 -0.39 26.96 23.95
CA SER A 727 -0.84 26.06 22.86
C SER A 727 -2.08 25.16 23.12
N ALA A 728 -3.24 25.80 23.28
CA ALA A 728 -4.56 25.16 23.20
C ALA A 728 -4.98 24.75 21.75
N ILE A 729 -4.11 24.94 20.76
CA ILE A 729 -4.39 24.59 19.36
C ILE A 729 -4.15 23.09 19.08
N SER A 730 -3.27 22.42 19.82
CA SER A 730 -2.94 21.01 19.54
C SER A 730 -3.92 20.00 20.15
N GLN A 731 -4.61 20.35 21.24
CA GLN A 731 -5.62 19.48 21.86
C GLN A 731 -6.99 19.58 21.18
N SER A 732 -7.31 20.71 20.57
CA SER A 732 -8.59 20.88 19.86
C SER A 732 -8.64 20.01 18.59
N VAL A 733 -7.56 19.93 17.83
CA VAL A 733 -7.48 19.10 16.60
C VAL A 733 -7.65 17.60 16.88
N ALA A 734 -7.09 17.09 17.99
CA ALA A 734 -7.20 15.68 18.35
C ALA A 734 -8.63 15.24 18.70
N HIS A 735 -9.43 16.14 19.29
CA HIS A 735 -10.82 15.85 19.66
C HIS A 735 -11.80 15.96 18.49
N PHE A 736 -11.41 16.56 17.35
CA PHE A 736 -12.28 16.77 16.18
C PHE A 736 -12.17 15.68 15.10
N MET A 737 -11.33 14.66 15.27
CA MET A 737 -11.11 13.60 14.26
C MET A 737 -11.82 12.27 14.55
N GLU A 738 -12.41 12.06 15.73
CA GLU A 738 -13.06 10.79 16.07
C GLU A 738 -14.36 10.52 15.28
N ASP A 739 -15.04 11.57 14.79
CA ASP A 739 -16.35 11.48 14.10
C ASP A 739 -16.32 11.88 12.61
N ALA A 740 -15.15 11.93 11.97
CA ALA A 740 -15.06 12.34 10.57
C ALA A 740 -15.56 11.22 9.62
N PRO A 741 -16.67 11.42 8.86
CA PRO A 741 -17.18 10.40 7.97
C PRO A 741 -16.21 10.13 6.82
N THR A 742 -16.17 8.89 6.35
CA THR A 742 -15.41 8.52 5.15
C THR A 742 -16.09 9.08 3.90
N CYS A 743 -15.30 9.57 2.95
CA CYS A 743 -15.78 10.09 1.68
C CYS A 743 -16.54 9.00 0.90
N PRO A 744 -17.81 9.22 0.52
CA PRO A 744 -18.60 8.23 -0.22
C PRO A 744 -18.09 8.03 -1.65
N THR A 745 -17.35 8.99 -2.20
CA THR A 745 -16.81 8.96 -3.57
C THR A 745 -15.50 8.17 -3.67
N CYS A 746 -14.57 8.33 -2.71
CA CYS A 746 -13.24 7.71 -2.80
C CYS A 746 -12.78 6.95 -1.55
N GLY A 747 -13.59 6.89 -0.49
CA GLY A 747 -13.28 6.16 0.75
C GLY A 747 -12.25 6.81 1.68
N ASN A 748 -11.72 8.00 1.34
CA ASN A 748 -10.74 8.68 2.19
C ASN A 748 -11.42 9.36 3.39
N VAL A 749 -10.74 9.44 4.54
CA VAL A 749 -11.28 10.14 5.71
C VAL A 749 -11.38 11.63 5.39
N THR A 750 -12.56 12.20 5.61
CA THR A 750 -12.77 13.62 5.32
C THR A 750 -12.24 14.51 6.44
N VAL A 751 -11.87 15.75 6.10
CA VAL A 751 -11.37 16.73 7.07
C VAL A 751 -12.42 17.80 7.26
N ARG A 752 -12.66 18.22 8.50
CA ARG A 752 -13.68 19.23 8.80
C ARG A 752 -13.29 20.58 8.19
N ASN A 753 -14.21 21.18 7.43
CA ASN A 753 -14.08 22.48 6.80
C ASN A 753 -15.32 23.32 7.17
N GLY A 754 -15.24 24.02 8.31
CA GLY A 754 -16.38 24.73 8.89
C GLY A 754 -17.46 23.78 9.44
N ALA A 755 -18.72 23.98 9.05
CA ALA A 755 -19.84 23.10 9.41
C ALA A 755 -19.88 21.78 8.61
N CYS A 756 -19.03 21.67 7.57
CA CYS A 756 -19.01 20.57 6.63
C CYS A 756 -17.72 19.77 6.76
N PHE A 757 -17.63 18.68 6.02
CA PHE A 757 -16.42 17.93 5.81
C PHE A 757 -15.99 18.03 4.36
N LYS A 758 -14.70 18.05 4.10
CA LYS A 758 -14.14 18.08 2.75
C LYS A 758 -13.18 16.92 2.59
N CYS A 759 -13.35 16.17 1.50
CA CYS A 759 -12.40 15.18 1.08
C CYS A 759 -11.22 15.88 0.40
N LEU A 760 -10.04 15.79 1.01
CA LEU A 760 -8.83 16.36 0.40
C LEU A 760 -8.34 15.58 -0.83
N ASN A 761 -8.84 14.35 -1.03
CA ASN A 761 -8.42 13.49 -2.14
C ASN A 761 -9.22 13.74 -3.43
N CYS A 762 -10.54 13.92 -3.34
CA CYS A 762 -11.39 14.11 -4.51
C CYS A 762 -12.17 15.44 -4.50
N GLY A 763 -11.96 16.30 -3.49
CA GLY A 763 -12.61 17.60 -3.37
C GLY A 763 -14.07 17.56 -2.88
N GLU A 764 -14.66 16.38 -2.75
CA GLU A 764 -16.05 16.17 -2.33
C GLU A 764 -16.34 16.80 -0.97
N SER A 765 -17.38 17.62 -0.87
CA SER A 765 -17.79 18.25 0.38
C SER A 765 -19.05 17.60 0.92
N LEU A 766 -19.01 17.11 2.15
CA LEU A 766 -20.09 16.44 2.86
C LEU A 766 -20.69 17.37 3.92
N GLY A 767 -22.00 17.55 3.91
CA GLY A 767 -22.70 18.32 4.96
C GLY A 767 -22.74 19.84 4.76
N CYS A 768 -22.37 20.35 3.59
CA CYS A 768 -22.69 21.72 3.18
C CYS A 768 -24.02 21.74 2.43
N SER A 769 -24.95 22.61 2.86
CA SER A 769 -26.14 22.99 2.09
C SER A 769 -25.77 24.00 1.02
#